data_AF-A0A6M0RHM6-F1
#
_entry.id   AF-A0A6M0RHM6-F1
#
_cell.length_a   1.000
_cell.length_b   1.000
_cell.length_c   1.000
_cell.angle_alpha   90.00
_cell.angle_beta   90.00
_cell.angle_gamma   90.00
#
_symmetry.space_group_name_H-M   'P 1'
#
loop_
_entity.id
_entity.type
_entity.pdbx_description
1 polymer ?
#
loop_
_entity_poly.entity_id
_entity_poly.type
_entity_poly.pdbx_seq_one_letter_code
_entity_poly.pdbx_strand_id
1 'polypeptide(L)'
;MLSYQDRIERYQDLIDVKWLKSVLEDIKPDVFPEPPSEQLIKETIPDRIQAPTPYYHQYRCLQGNPLSCQESTVKENARCEQCYFPALLPTGGQIIGKQGEYKIGHSIGRRGIGRLYQGVRLSSEESVVIQEYLLPERYFSPDEQRQCQESFTTLAGLALADGRVQDVRIVLPLEAIADLSGERCYLVTSAVDGQPTLNQYCANHGAFGSKAVLAMLNQVLQTLMFLHQQKFTLPAGQMQTGIVHGNLSLDSLLWVSDSKEQDSQGFVYLTDFALWERFFDPARVDREQPDFQDDLAALGRVAFFLLNGATLDNQGQLLKPHLDSNWPDVYAPLKQFILRLIGIEPSFASAEAARTALLAIPPEEEASHWESRNAELIPIKPAWYKRFIPILVIAAILATLGIFGWLLLRSQRPSYANIPLNLCCLKDIDAVPVGEYRYGIPAAAYWYPLFRVAAEPSLEVSPTLFEQLQATFPQMSLIPHVTGTSKDAIASVQSGHTDFAIVPLTAPLPADITSTIIAYDSLVPVVAFNYPKRTKGLPDALKGEISLSQLKQLYTGAVDNWQQISSLDLDVQRYWVSDPTAQEIFTQRLFQPGEMLTTTDAESSTSTSSTSTFITTDGVDALPTLMMLRWILQDFENTTIGSIGIAPLSQVFGQCSVYPLALAEKRQTVSPFVFTNGKAVGPEGDLCDRKGSYQPNAEALRSGIYPLAYPLAVIYPFDNSRSPIGKKVAELLLTQESQTYLRSRGMVSAYALSDAQ
;
A
#
# COMPACT_ATOMS: atom_id res chain seq x y z
N MET A 1 28.35 6.16 8.14
CA MET A 1 29.23 5.96 9.32
C MET A 1 30.24 4.87 8.97
N LEU A 2 31.48 4.96 9.48
CA LEU A 2 32.51 3.92 9.28
C LEU A 2 32.14 2.66 10.08
N SER A 3 32.51 1.46 9.60
CA SER A 3 32.30 0.23 10.35
C SER A 3 33.15 0.20 11.63
N TYR A 4 32.81 -0.64 12.61
CA TYR A 4 33.58 -0.76 13.86
C TYR A 4 35.05 -1.16 13.60
N GLN A 5 35.28 -2.03 12.62
CA GLN A 5 36.63 -2.41 12.18
C GLN A 5 37.36 -1.24 11.52
N ASP A 6 36.70 -0.49 10.62
CA ASP A 6 37.30 0.71 10.01
C ASP A 6 37.65 1.78 11.06
N ARG A 7 36.88 1.88 12.14
CA ARG A 7 37.16 2.81 13.26
C ARG A 7 38.39 2.40 14.04
N ILE A 8 38.59 1.09 14.27
CA ILE A 8 39.79 0.56 14.94
C ILE A 8 41.03 0.81 14.10
N GLU A 9 40.97 0.50 12.80
CA GLU A 9 42.10 0.66 11.88
C GLU A 9 42.53 2.13 11.80
N ARG A 10 41.55 3.03 11.64
CA ARG A 10 41.81 4.48 11.57
C ARG A 10 42.30 5.07 12.89
N TYR A 11 41.87 4.53 14.02
CA TYR A 11 42.39 4.93 15.34
C TYR A 11 43.84 4.48 15.54
N GLN A 12 44.18 3.27 15.09
CA GLN A 12 45.55 2.74 15.14
C GLN A 12 46.49 3.56 14.25
N ASP A 13 46.08 3.94 13.05
CA ASP A 13 46.88 4.82 12.18
C ASP A 13 47.15 6.21 12.81
N LEU A 14 46.20 6.72 13.60
CA LEU A 14 46.29 8.05 14.20
C LEU A 14 47.09 8.05 15.51
N ILE A 15 47.14 6.94 16.25
CA ILE A 15 47.82 6.87 17.56
C ILE A 15 49.35 6.82 17.44
N ASP A 16 49.87 6.41 16.28
CA ASP A 16 51.31 6.42 15.97
C ASP A 16 51.87 7.84 15.74
N VAL A 17 50.98 8.84 15.61
CA VAL A 17 51.35 10.25 15.52
C VAL A 17 51.61 10.81 16.93
N LYS A 18 52.90 10.95 17.30
CA LYS A 18 53.37 11.31 18.65
C LYS A 18 52.65 12.45 19.38
N TRP A 19 52.16 13.47 18.67
CA TRP A 19 51.49 14.63 19.28
C TRP A 19 49.98 14.43 19.48
N LEU A 20 49.37 13.47 18.77
CA LEU A 20 47.95 13.14 18.86
C LEU A 20 47.65 12.09 19.94
N LYS A 21 48.69 11.39 20.40
CA LYS A 21 48.56 10.26 21.32
C LYS A 21 47.79 10.59 22.61
N SER A 22 48.04 11.73 23.25
CA SER A 22 47.32 12.06 24.49
C SER A 22 45.85 12.41 24.23
N VAL A 23 45.55 13.09 23.12
CA VAL A 23 44.18 13.46 22.75
C VAL A 23 43.38 12.23 22.33
N LEU A 24 44.00 11.29 21.62
CA LEU A 24 43.36 10.05 21.19
C LEU A 24 43.12 9.09 22.35
N GLU A 25 44.04 9.00 23.31
CA GLU A 25 43.84 8.24 24.55
C GLU A 25 42.67 8.80 25.38
N ASP A 26 42.52 10.13 25.47
CA ASP A 26 41.43 10.77 26.21
C ASP A 26 40.03 10.48 25.61
N ILE A 27 39.92 10.38 24.28
CA ILE A 27 38.64 10.11 23.59
C ILE A 27 38.41 8.62 23.29
N LYS A 28 39.39 7.76 23.57
CA LYS A 28 39.30 6.31 23.36
C LYS A 28 38.03 5.66 23.92
N PRO A 29 37.57 5.96 25.16
CA PRO A 29 36.33 5.36 25.68
C PRO A 29 35.07 5.85 24.96
N ASP A 30 35.07 7.05 24.39
CA ASP A 30 33.95 7.58 23.59
C ASP A 30 33.94 6.97 22.17
N VAL A 31 35.13 6.68 21.64
CA VAL A 31 35.30 6.08 20.31
C VAL A 31 35.12 4.56 20.34
N PHE A 32 35.45 3.90 21.45
CA PHE A 32 35.26 2.47 21.69
C PHE A 32 34.63 2.26 23.06
N PRO A 33 33.32 2.48 23.21
CA PRO A 33 32.64 2.15 24.46
C PRO A 33 32.81 0.66 24.72
N GLU A 34 33.34 0.31 25.89
CA GLU A 34 33.43 -1.09 26.30
C GLU A 34 32.02 -1.71 26.27
N PRO A 35 31.86 -2.95 25.74
CA PRO A 35 30.60 -3.65 25.88
C PRO A 35 30.29 -3.77 27.38
N PRO A 36 29.03 -3.53 27.80
CA PRO A 36 28.70 -3.47 29.21
C PRO A 36 29.14 -4.76 29.89
N SER A 37 29.97 -4.63 30.92
CA SER A 37 30.44 -5.73 31.76
C SER A 37 29.24 -6.53 32.27
N GLU A 38 29.29 -7.86 32.12
CA GLU A 38 28.36 -8.81 32.74
C GLU A 38 28.37 -8.66 34.27
N GLN A 39 27.61 -7.70 34.78
CA GLN A 39 27.24 -7.62 36.19
C GLN A 39 25.73 -7.75 36.29
N LEU A 40 25.32 -9.01 36.44
CA LEU A 40 24.22 -9.52 37.26
C LEU A 40 23.27 -8.46 37.85
N ILE A 41 22.43 -7.85 37.02
CA ILE A 41 21.15 -7.28 37.45
C ILE A 41 20.09 -8.30 37.05
N LYS A 42 19.66 -9.10 38.02
CA LYS A 42 18.38 -9.83 37.97
C LYS A 42 17.26 -8.78 38.02
N GLU A 43 17.04 -8.10 36.91
CA GLU A 43 15.75 -7.48 36.64
C GLU A 43 14.91 -8.52 35.92
N THR A 44 13.88 -8.96 36.63
CA THR A 44 12.85 -9.86 36.13
C THR A 44 12.17 -9.18 34.95
N ILE A 45 12.63 -9.50 33.74
CA ILE A 45 11.90 -9.23 32.50
C ILE A 45 10.54 -9.94 32.67
N PRO A 46 9.40 -9.24 32.77
CA PRO A 46 8.11 -9.91 32.72
C PRO A 46 8.03 -10.60 31.35
N ASP A 47 7.75 -11.91 31.39
CA ASP A 47 7.63 -12.80 30.24
C ASP A 47 7.00 -12.09 29.03
N ARG A 48 7.85 -11.77 28.05
CA ARG A 48 7.43 -11.46 26.68
C ARG A 48 6.76 -12.71 26.12
N ILE A 49 5.65 -12.53 25.39
CA ILE A 49 4.84 -13.58 24.75
C ILE A 49 5.57 -14.92 24.67
N GLN A 50 5.42 -15.74 25.71
CA GLN A 50 5.36 -17.16 25.50
C GLN A 50 4.03 -17.40 24.82
N ALA A 51 4.07 -18.12 23.70
CA ALA A 51 2.88 -18.55 22.99
C ALA A 51 1.84 -19.03 24.01
N PRO A 52 0.54 -18.75 23.84
CA PRO A 52 -0.42 -19.69 24.39
C PRO A 52 0.05 -21.04 23.87
N THR A 53 0.43 -21.95 24.79
CA THR A 53 0.80 -23.32 24.46
C THR A 53 -0.12 -23.74 23.34
N PRO A 54 0.41 -24.10 22.16
CA PRO A 54 -0.43 -24.36 21.02
C PRO A 54 -1.56 -25.28 21.48
N TYR A 55 -2.80 -24.94 21.13
CA TYR A 55 -3.97 -25.81 21.32
C TYR A 55 -3.77 -27.23 20.73
N TYR A 56 -2.63 -27.46 20.07
CA TYR A 56 -2.17 -28.67 19.41
C TYR A 56 -1.47 -29.65 20.40
N HIS A 57 -2.08 -29.90 21.57
CA HIS A 57 -1.73 -31.03 22.46
C HIS A 57 -2.11 -32.42 21.88
N GLN A 58 -2.58 -32.41 20.64
CA GLN A 58 -3.00 -33.54 19.83
C GLN A 58 -1.89 -34.59 19.72
N TYR A 59 -0.66 -34.15 19.45
CA TYR A 59 0.50 -35.04 19.33
C TYR A 59 1.37 -34.99 20.59
N ARG A 60 1.82 -36.16 21.07
CA ARG A 60 2.61 -36.30 22.30
C ARG A 60 3.92 -37.04 22.05
N CYS A 61 5.03 -36.45 22.52
CA CYS A 61 6.34 -37.07 22.59
C CYS A 61 6.93 -36.91 24.00
N LEU A 62 7.66 -37.92 24.46
CA LEU A 62 8.33 -37.89 25.77
C LEU A 62 9.52 -36.92 25.82
N GLN A 63 10.10 -36.56 24.65
CA GLN A 63 11.20 -35.61 24.53
C GLN A 63 10.75 -34.16 24.25
N GLY A 64 9.44 -33.89 24.24
CA GLY A 64 8.90 -32.55 24.00
C GLY A 64 7.92 -32.53 22.84
N ASN A 65 8.05 -31.54 21.94
CA ASN A 65 7.10 -31.39 20.85
C ASN A 65 7.44 -32.35 19.68
N PRO A 66 6.52 -33.26 19.29
CA PRO A 66 6.75 -34.24 18.22
C PRO A 66 7.01 -33.62 16.84
N LEU A 67 6.52 -32.40 16.58
CA LEU A 67 6.78 -31.68 15.34
C LEU A 67 8.22 -31.15 15.25
N SER A 68 9.01 -31.24 16.33
CA SER A 68 10.42 -30.82 16.38
C SER A 68 11.39 -31.97 16.62
N CYS A 69 10.92 -33.21 16.63
CA CYS A 69 11.82 -34.34 16.85
C CYS A 69 12.84 -34.46 15.71
N GLN A 70 14.12 -34.33 16.06
CA GLN A 70 15.26 -34.58 15.18
C GLN A 70 15.84 -35.96 15.51
N GLU A 71 16.15 -36.75 14.48
CA GLU A 71 17.03 -37.91 14.62
C GLU A 71 18.39 -37.67 13.97
N SER A 72 19.39 -38.32 14.54
CA SER A 72 20.82 -38.13 14.29
C SER A 72 21.34 -38.58 12.92
N THR A 73 20.51 -38.88 11.91
CA THR A 73 21.02 -39.31 10.59
C THR A 73 20.16 -38.95 9.38
N VAL A 74 20.84 -38.64 8.28
CA VAL A 74 20.35 -38.21 6.96
C VAL A 74 19.65 -39.35 6.20
N LYS A 75 18.43 -39.73 6.60
CA LYS A 75 17.58 -40.68 5.84
C LYS A 75 16.15 -40.17 5.72
N GLU A 76 15.56 -40.32 4.52
CA GLU A 76 14.20 -39.86 4.18
C GLU A 76 13.07 -40.47 5.04
N ASN A 77 13.33 -41.61 5.70
CA ASN A 77 12.37 -42.34 6.55
C ASN A 77 12.78 -42.41 8.03
N ALA A 78 13.64 -41.49 8.50
CA ALA A 78 13.98 -41.42 9.92
C ALA A 78 12.72 -41.09 10.76
N ARG A 79 12.60 -41.68 11.95
CA ARG A 79 11.41 -41.56 12.81
C ARG A 79 11.87 -41.50 14.25
N CYS A 80 11.48 -40.47 14.99
CA CYS A 80 11.87 -40.29 16.39
C CYS A 80 11.74 -41.58 17.22
N GLU A 81 12.84 -42.08 17.80
CA GLU A 81 12.85 -43.29 18.63
C GLU A 81 11.86 -43.28 19.81
N GLN A 82 11.44 -42.09 20.27
CA GLN A 82 10.59 -41.94 21.46
C GLN A 82 9.10 -41.83 21.16
N CYS A 83 8.72 -41.26 20.01
CA CYS A 83 7.30 -41.05 19.65
C CYS A 83 6.93 -41.58 18.27
N TYR A 84 7.89 -42.14 17.53
CA TYR A 84 7.76 -42.67 16.17
C TYR A 84 7.28 -41.68 15.13
N PHE A 85 7.35 -40.37 15.43
CA PHE A 85 7.00 -39.33 14.48
C PHE A 85 8.00 -39.27 13.32
N PRO A 86 7.53 -39.07 12.08
CA PRO A 86 8.39 -38.80 10.95
C PRO A 86 9.35 -37.62 11.22
N ALA A 87 10.64 -37.81 10.91
CA ALA A 87 11.65 -36.77 11.03
C ALA A 87 11.39 -35.61 10.05
N LEU A 88 12.11 -34.49 10.27
CA LEU A 88 12.07 -33.34 9.36
C LEU A 88 12.52 -33.72 7.95
N LEU A 89 11.95 -33.06 6.94
CA LEU A 89 12.38 -33.24 5.55
C LEU A 89 13.84 -32.81 5.36
N PRO A 90 14.64 -33.55 4.58
CA PRO A 90 16.01 -33.18 4.28
C PRO A 90 16.08 -31.98 3.32
N THR A 91 16.97 -31.03 3.61
CA THR A 91 17.28 -29.92 2.70
C THR A 91 17.80 -30.47 1.36
N GLY A 92 17.22 -30.02 0.26
CA GLY A 92 17.54 -30.47 -1.09
C GLY A 92 16.72 -31.67 -1.56
N GLY A 93 15.88 -32.26 -0.70
CA GLY A 93 14.89 -33.27 -1.11
C GLY A 93 13.89 -32.70 -2.12
N GLN A 94 13.16 -33.60 -2.80
CA GLN A 94 12.22 -33.23 -3.86
C GLN A 94 10.83 -33.77 -3.57
N ILE A 95 9.81 -32.98 -3.90
CA ILE A 95 8.40 -33.36 -3.83
C ILE A 95 7.81 -33.18 -5.23
N ILE A 96 7.10 -34.20 -5.71
CA ILE A 96 6.49 -34.18 -7.04
C ILE A 96 4.99 -33.91 -6.89
N GLY A 97 4.53 -32.78 -7.43
CA GLY A 97 3.11 -32.43 -7.55
C GLY A 97 2.61 -32.54 -8.99
N LYS A 98 1.30 -32.36 -9.16
CA LYS A 98 0.62 -32.19 -10.45
C LYS A 98 1.04 -30.90 -11.17
N GLN A 99 1.40 -29.82 -10.45
CA GLN A 99 1.84 -28.55 -11.06
C GLN A 99 3.36 -28.45 -11.28
N GLY A 100 4.14 -29.41 -10.79
CA GLY A 100 5.58 -29.46 -11.01
C GLY A 100 6.35 -30.14 -9.88
N GLU A 101 7.68 -30.06 -9.98
CA GLU A 101 8.59 -30.58 -8.97
C GLU A 101 9.07 -29.44 -8.06
N TYR A 102 9.13 -29.72 -6.76
CA TYR A 102 9.51 -28.75 -5.74
C TYR A 102 10.75 -29.24 -5.01
N LYS A 103 11.76 -28.36 -4.94
CA LYS A 103 12.95 -28.60 -4.13
C LYS A 103 12.75 -28.01 -2.74
N ILE A 104 12.99 -28.83 -1.72
CA ILE A 104 12.88 -28.47 -0.32
C ILE A 104 14.13 -27.67 0.08
N GLY A 105 13.91 -26.49 0.63
CA GLY A 105 14.93 -25.63 1.24
C GLY A 105 15.13 -25.96 2.71
N HIS A 106 15.34 -24.93 3.54
CA HIS A 106 15.50 -25.10 4.98
C HIS A 106 14.16 -24.97 5.72
N SER A 107 14.08 -25.53 6.92
CA SER A 107 12.93 -25.37 7.81
C SER A 107 12.86 -23.92 8.30
N ILE A 108 11.73 -23.24 8.07
CA ILE A 108 11.51 -21.85 8.49
C ILE A 108 10.69 -21.75 9.78
N GLY A 109 9.99 -22.82 10.18
CA GLY A 109 9.30 -22.84 11.46
C GLY A 109 8.18 -23.87 11.54
N ARG A 110 7.20 -23.58 12.39
CA ARG A 110 5.97 -24.37 12.55
C ARG A 110 4.81 -23.40 12.69
N ARG A 111 3.65 -23.82 12.19
CA ARG A 111 2.40 -23.09 12.34
C ARG A 111 1.25 -24.08 12.37
N GLY A 112 0.36 -23.93 13.34
CA GLY A 112 -0.64 -24.96 13.62
C GLY A 112 0.01 -26.30 13.97
N ILE A 113 -0.46 -27.34 13.28
CA ILE A 113 0.10 -28.70 13.28
C ILE A 113 1.06 -28.96 12.12
N GLY A 114 1.31 -27.94 11.29
CA GLY A 114 2.19 -28.00 10.14
C GLY A 114 3.64 -27.60 10.45
N ARG A 115 4.59 -28.23 9.74
CA ARG A 115 5.99 -27.82 9.68
C ARG A 115 6.21 -27.00 8.41
N LEU A 116 6.84 -25.84 8.53
CA LEU A 116 7.05 -24.93 7.41
C LEU A 116 8.48 -25.02 6.88
N TYR A 117 8.59 -25.18 5.56
CA TYR A 117 9.85 -25.19 4.83
C TYR A 117 9.82 -24.14 3.73
N GLN A 118 10.95 -23.47 3.51
CA GLN A 118 11.14 -22.74 2.26
C GLN A 118 11.29 -23.75 1.12
N GLY A 119 10.75 -23.46 -0.06
CA GLY A 119 10.91 -24.30 -1.24
C GLY A 119 11.09 -23.49 -2.52
N VAL A 120 11.47 -24.17 -3.60
CA VAL A 120 11.53 -23.60 -4.95
C VAL A 120 10.86 -24.55 -5.93
N ARG A 121 9.96 -24.04 -6.77
CA ARG A 121 9.40 -24.80 -7.89
C ARG A 121 10.44 -24.91 -9.00
N LEU A 122 10.88 -26.11 -9.34
CA LEU A 122 12.00 -26.34 -10.26
C LEU A 122 11.73 -25.91 -11.71
N SER A 123 10.47 -25.90 -12.13
CA SER A 123 10.08 -25.51 -13.49
C SER A 123 10.13 -23.99 -13.74
N SER A 124 9.92 -23.17 -12.70
CA SER A 124 9.83 -21.70 -12.80
C SER A 124 10.85 -20.94 -11.96
N GLU A 125 11.62 -21.63 -11.12
CA GLU A 125 12.49 -21.06 -10.07
C GLU A 125 11.76 -20.14 -9.07
N GLU A 126 10.44 -20.28 -8.96
CA GLU A 126 9.62 -19.48 -8.05
C GLU A 126 9.78 -19.94 -6.60
N SER A 127 9.98 -18.99 -5.68
CA SER A 127 10.04 -19.26 -4.25
C SER A 127 8.64 -19.56 -3.71
N VAL A 128 8.52 -20.67 -2.99
CA VAL A 128 7.27 -21.15 -2.38
C VAL A 128 7.49 -21.49 -0.91
N VAL A 129 6.39 -21.67 -0.19
CA VAL A 129 6.41 -22.28 1.14
C VAL A 129 5.75 -23.65 1.05
N ILE A 130 6.38 -24.62 1.70
CA ILE A 130 5.90 -26.00 1.78
C ILE A 130 5.53 -26.24 3.23
N GLN A 131 4.23 -26.36 3.50
CA GLN A 131 3.71 -26.76 4.80
C GLN A 131 3.50 -28.28 4.79
N GLU A 132 4.26 -28.98 5.62
CA GLU A 132 4.16 -30.42 5.84
C GLU A 132 3.17 -30.70 6.96
N TYR A 133 2.23 -31.60 6.67
CA TYR A 133 1.33 -32.22 7.63
C TYR A 133 1.62 -33.70 7.76
N LEU A 134 1.44 -34.22 8.97
CA LEU A 134 1.75 -35.60 9.31
C LEU A 134 0.49 -36.33 9.75
N LEU A 135 0.38 -37.58 9.32
CA LEU A 135 -0.68 -38.53 9.66
C LEU A 135 -0.08 -39.77 10.33
N PRO A 136 0.56 -39.61 11.51
CA PRO A 136 1.25 -40.72 12.18
C PRO A 136 0.29 -41.87 12.52
N GLU A 137 0.72 -43.11 12.27
CA GLU A 137 -0.06 -44.35 12.53
C GLU A 137 -0.58 -44.46 13.97
N ARG A 138 0.10 -43.82 14.93
CA ARG A 138 -0.34 -43.79 16.34
C ARG A 138 -1.71 -43.11 16.52
N TYR A 139 -2.07 -42.22 15.60
CA TYR A 139 -3.23 -41.35 15.72
C TYR A 139 -4.24 -41.54 14.59
N PHE A 140 -3.81 -42.04 13.43
CA PHE A 140 -4.67 -42.29 12.28
C PHE A 140 -4.56 -43.75 11.87
N SER A 141 -5.70 -44.42 11.77
CA SER A 141 -5.75 -45.74 11.12
C SER A 141 -5.40 -45.64 9.63
N PRO A 142 -4.94 -46.71 8.97
CA PRO A 142 -4.61 -46.69 7.55
C PRO A 142 -5.76 -46.21 6.64
N ASP A 143 -7.01 -46.50 7.02
CA ASP A 143 -8.18 -46.04 6.26
C ASP A 143 -8.45 -44.55 6.49
N GLU A 144 -8.25 -44.04 7.71
CA GLU A 144 -8.32 -42.59 7.99
C GLU A 144 -7.20 -41.82 7.29
N GLN A 145 -5.99 -42.37 7.26
CA GLN A 145 -4.87 -41.79 6.50
C GLN A 145 -5.24 -41.66 5.02
N ARG A 146 -5.74 -42.75 4.41
CA ARG A 146 -6.13 -42.75 3.00
C ARG A 146 -7.27 -41.75 2.73
N GLN A 147 -8.32 -41.76 3.55
CA GLN A 147 -9.45 -40.83 3.40
C GLN A 147 -9.00 -39.37 3.54
N CYS A 148 -8.12 -39.09 4.51
CA CYS A 148 -7.54 -37.76 4.71
C CYS A 148 -6.71 -37.33 3.50
N GLN A 149 -5.79 -38.19 3.03
CA GLN A 149 -4.95 -37.93 1.85
C GLN A 149 -5.77 -37.69 0.58
N GLU A 150 -6.78 -38.53 0.31
CA GLU A 150 -7.68 -38.36 -0.84
C GLU A 150 -8.41 -37.02 -0.76
N SER A 151 -9.00 -36.70 0.39
CA SER A 151 -9.70 -35.43 0.59
C SER A 151 -8.75 -34.23 0.49
N PHE A 152 -7.56 -34.34 1.06
CA PHE A 152 -6.55 -33.28 1.08
C PHE A 152 -6.10 -32.88 -0.33
N THR A 153 -5.88 -33.85 -1.23
CA THR A 153 -5.49 -33.55 -2.63
C THR A 153 -6.54 -32.79 -3.43
N THR A 154 -7.76 -32.65 -2.89
CA THR A 154 -8.85 -31.87 -3.49
C THR A 154 -8.95 -30.44 -2.95
N LEU A 155 -7.98 -29.97 -2.14
CA LEU A 155 -8.03 -28.62 -1.54
C LEU A 155 -7.45 -27.52 -2.41
N ALA A 156 -6.47 -27.83 -3.25
CA ALA A 156 -5.87 -26.85 -4.15
C ALA A 156 -6.85 -26.51 -5.30
N GLY A 157 -7.09 -25.20 -5.49
CA GLY A 157 -8.01 -24.69 -6.51
C GLY A 157 -9.24 -23.96 -5.98
N LEU A 158 -9.25 -23.57 -4.70
CA LEU A 158 -10.24 -22.62 -4.20
C LEU A 158 -10.12 -21.31 -5.00
N ALA A 159 -11.14 -21.00 -5.78
CA ALA A 159 -11.18 -19.81 -6.62
C ALA A 159 -12.54 -19.14 -6.48
N LEU A 160 -12.62 -17.85 -6.79
CA LEU A 160 -13.90 -17.20 -6.95
C LEU A 160 -14.71 -17.87 -8.06
N ALA A 161 -15.99 -18.05 -7.85
CA ALA A 161 -16.88 -18.70 -8.82
C ALA A 161 -17.01 -17.90 -10.12
N ASP A 162 -16.77 -16.59 -10.05
CA ASP A 162 -16.72 -15.69 -11.20
C ASP A 162 -15.32 -15.60 -11.84
N GLY A 163 -14.31 -16.30 -11.30
CA GLY A 163 -12.96 -16.34 -11.85
C GLY A 163 -12.13 -15.05 -11.70
N ARG A 164 -12.63 -14.03 -10.97
CA ARG A 164 -11.88 -12.80 -10.71
C ARG A 164 -10.78 -13.04 -9.66
N VAL A 165 -9.67 -12.31 -9.76
CA VAL A 165 -8.72 -12.11 -8.66
C VAL A 165 -9.08 -10.76 -8.03
N GLN A 166 -9.69 -10.77 -6.84
CA GLN A 166 -10.00 -9.54 -6.10
C GLN A 166 -8.87 -9.20 -5.12
N ASP A 167 -8.81 -7.95 -4.65
CA ASP A 167 -7.87 -7.47 -3.63
C ASP A 167 -8.14 -8.08 -2.27
N VAL A 168 -7.76 -9.35 -2.10
CA VAL A 168 -8.11 -10.12 -0.93
C VAL A 168 -6.83 -10.68 -0.36
N ARG A 169 -6.53 -10.29 0.88
CA ARG A 169 -5.29 -10.64 1.56
C ARG A 169 -5.42 -12.03 2.16
N ILE A 170 -5.49 -13.03 1.30
CA ILE A 170 -5.56 -14.45 1.67
C ILE A 170 -4.40 -15.17 1.01
N VAL A 171 -3.73 -16.03 1.77
CA VAL A 171 -2.80 -17.01 1.23
C VAL A 171 -3.61 -18.23 0.77
N LEU A 172 -3.70 -18.42 -0.54
CA LEU A 172 -4.37 -19.57 -1.12
C LEU A 172 -3.35 -20.68 -1.46
N PRO A 173 -3.73 -21.97 -1.28
CA PRO A 173 -2.91 -23.08 -1.73
C PRO A 173 -2.72 -23.09 -3.24
N LEU A 174 -1.47 -23.09 -3.69
CA LEU A 174 -1.11 -23.33 -5.08
C LEU A 174 -1.32 -24.80 -5.43
N GLU A 175 -0.95 -25.69 -4.51
CA GLU A 175 -1.05 -27.13 -4.68
C GLU A 175 -1.19 -27.89 -3.35
N ALA A 176 -1.88 -29.03 -3.37
CA ALA A 176 -2.04 -29.94 -2.23
C ALA A 176 -1.62 -31.35 -2.68
N ILE A 177 -0.57 -31.89 -2.07
CA ILE A 177 0.11 -33.11 -2.47
C ILE A 177 0.00 -34.12 -1.31
N ALA A 178 -0.44 -35.34 -1.58
CA ALA A 178 -0.41 -36.43 -0.60
C ALA A 178 0.61 -37.48 -1.02
N ASP A 179 1.45 -37.92 -0.09
CA ASP A 179 2.30 -39.09 -0.29
C ASP A 179 1.48 -40.35 0.01
N LEU A 180 0.87 -40.93 -1.02
CA LEU A 180 0.03 -42.13 -0.91
C LEU A 180 0.80 -43.37 -0.39
N SER A 181 2.14 -43.32 -0.39
CA SER A 181 3.00 -44.40 0.12
C SER A 181 3.46 -44.17 1.55
N GLY A 182 3.20 -42.99 2.12
CA GLY A 182 3.70 -42.56 3.41
C GLY A 182 2.65 -41.85 4.27
N GLU A 183 3.11 -41.25 5.36
CA GLU A 183 2.29 -40.59 6.38
C GLU A 183 2.25 -39.07 6.20
N ARG A 184 2.56 -38.54 5.00
CA ARG A 184 2.83 -37.10 4.78
C ARG A 184 1.86 -36.49 3.77
N CYS A 185 1.49 -35.24 4.03
CA CYS A 185 0.79 -34.36 3.10
C CYS A 185 1.52 -33.02 3.04
N TYR A 186 1.52 -32.39 1.87
CA TYR A 186 2.24 -31.14 1.62
C TYR A 186 1.29 -30.13 0.99
N LEU A 187 1.15 -28.98 1.64
CA LEU A 187 0.46 -27.82 1.08
C LEU A 187 1.52 -26.85 0.57
N VAL A 188 1.44 -26.49 -0.71
CA VAL A 188 2.35 -25.54 -1.34
C VAL A 188 1.63 -24.20 -1.49
N THR A 189 2.23 -23.15 -0.93
CA THR A 189 1.71 -21.78 -0.93
C THR A 189 2.76 -20.80 -1.47
N SER A 190 2.37 -19.55 -1.70
CA SER A 190 3.30 -18.51 -2.13
C SER A 190 4.30 -18.13 -1.02
N ALA A 191 5.39 -17.46 -1.38
CA ALA A 191 6.39 -17.00 -0.40
C ALA A 191 5.83 -16.08 0.69
N VAL A 192 4.65 -15.48 0.49
CA VAL A 192 3.96 -14.65 1.51
C VAL A 192 3.66 -15.46 2.75
N ASP A 193 3.39 -16.75 2.62
CA ASP A 193 3.09 -17.62 3.75
C ASP A 193 4.27 -17.80 4.73
N GLY A 194 5.49 -17.44 4.31
CA GLY A 194 6.70 -17.48 5.12
C GLY A 194 6.93 -16.22 5.94
N GLN A 195 6.07 -15.21 5.83
CA GLN A 195 6.18 -13.95 6.57
C GLN A 195 5.84 -14.12 8.07
N PRO A 196 6.32 -13.21 8.94
CA PRO A 196 6.02 -13.28 10.37
C PRO A 196 4.52 -13.25 10.66
N THR A 197 4.07 -14.08 11.60
CA THR A 197 2.70 -13.97 12.13
C THR A 197 2.56 -12.73 13.01
N LEU A 198 1.33 -12.26 13.28
CA LEU A 198 1.08 -11.18 14.24
C LEU A 198 1.63 -11.53 15.62
N ASN A 199 1.56 -12.81 16.01
CA ASN A 199 2.17 -13.31 17.24
C ASN A 199 3.69 -13.08 17.24
N GLN A 200 4.39 -13.50 16.19
CA GLN A 200 5.84 -13.34 16.06
C GLN A 200 6.25 -11.87 15.96
N TYR A 201 5.47 -11.07 15.24
CA TYR A 201 5.71 -9.65 15.09
C TYR A 201 5.56 -8.93 16.44
N CYS A 202 4.46 -9.18 17.15
CA CYS A 202 4.18 -8.61 18.48
C CYS A 202 5.22 -9.06 19.53
N ALA A 203 5.70 -10.30 19.46
CA ALA A 203 6.76 -10.78 20.35
C ALA A 203 8.07 -9.98 20.20
N ASN A 204 8.34 -9.47 18.99
CA ASN A 204 9.53 -8.68 18.69
C ASN A 204 9.35 -7.17 18.91
N HIS A 205 8.11 -6.65 18.77
CA HIS A 205 7.84 -5.20 18.75
C HIS A 205 6.99 -4.70 19.93
N GLY A 206 6.41 -5.59 20.74
CA GLY A 206 5.52 -5.24 21.84
C GLY A 206 4.06 -5.04 21.42
N ALA A 207 3.25 -4.54 22.36
CA ALA A 207 1.81 -4.33 22.18
C ALA A 207 1.48 -3.29 21.09
N PHE A 208 0.32 -3.45 20.45
CA PHE A 208 -0.19 -2.50 19.48
C PHE A 208 -0.96 -1.38 20.18
N GLY A 209 -0.73 -0.13 19.79
CA GLY A 209 -1.59 0.99 20.19
C GLY A 209 -2.97 0.94 19.51
N SER A 210 -3.94 1.68 20.07
CA SER A 210 -5.33 1.74 19.59
C SER A 210 -5.45 1.96 18.08
N LYS A 211 -4.68 2.90 17.53
CA LYS A 211 -4.66 3.23 16.09
C LYS A 211 -4.19 2.07 15.21
N ALA A 212 -3.17 1.34 15.64
CA ALA A 212 -2.66 0.18 14.90
C ALA A 212 -3.67 -0.98 14.93
N VAL A 213 -4.34 -1.20 16.05
CA VAL A 213 -5.42 -2.20 16.17
C VAL A 213 -6.63 -1.84 15.30
N LEU A 214 -7.04 -0.56 15.27
CA LEU A 214 -8.10 -0.09 14.36
C LEU A 214 -7.75 -0.34 12.88
N ALA A 215 -6.52 -0.04 12.48
CA ALA A 215 -6.06 -0.30 11.11
C ALA A 215 -6.05 -1.80 10.77
N MET A 216 -5.55 -2.64 11.68
CA MET A 216 -5.55 -4.10 11.55
C MET A 216 -6.98 -4.65 11.43
N LEU A 217 -7.89 -4.23 12.32
CA LEU A 217 -9.30 -4.62 12.30
C LEU A 217 -9.96 -4.28 10.97
N ASN A 218 -9.71 -3.09 10.41
CA ASN A 218 -10.29 -2.70 9.12
C ASN A 218 -9.82 -3.60 7.97
N GLN A 219 -8.52 -3.93 7.94
CA GLN A 219 -7.96 -4.82 6.92
C GLN A 219 -8.55 -6.24 7.02
N VAL A 220 -8.59 -6.82 8.22
CA VAL A 220 -9.10 -8.19 8.40
C VAL A 220 -10.61 -8.25 8.18
N LEU A 221 -11.40 -7.28 8.66
CA LEU A 221 -12.83 -7.23 8.41
C LEU A 221 -13.17 -7.05 6.92
N GLN A 222 -12.35 -6.31 6.16
CA GLN A 222 -12.50 -6.21 4.71
C GLN A 222 -12.34 -7.60 4.05
N THR A 223 -11.33 -8.36 4.47
CA THR A 223 -11.10 -9.73 3.98
C THR A 223 -12.21 -10.70 4.42
N LEU A 224 -12.68 -10.63 5.66
CA LEU A 224 -13.79 -11.46 6.16
C LEU A 224 -15.11 -11.14 5.47
N MET A 225 -15.43 -9.86 5.24
CA MET A 225 -16.60 -9.44 4.47
C MET A 225 -16.59 -10.08 3.07
N PHE A 226 -15.44 -10.11 2.42
CA PHE A 226 -15.27 -10.81 1.15
C PHE A 226 -15.49 -12.33 1.31
N LEU A 227 -14.80 -12.98 2.26
CA LEU A 227 -14.91 -14.41 2.49
C LEU A 227 -16.34 -14.86 2.78
N HIS A 228 -17.07 -14.12 3.61
CA HIS A 228 -18.42 -14.51 4.08
C HIS A 228 -19.51 -14.29 3.02
N GLN A 229 -19.30 -13.40 2.05
CA GLN A 229 -20.35 -12.98 1.11
C GLN A 229 -20.16 -13.47 -0.33
N GLN A 230 -18.92 -13.75 -0.76
CA GLN A 230 -18.65 -14.11 -2.14
C GLN A 230 -18.96 -15.58 -2.44
N LYS A 231 -19.11 -15.89 -3.73
CA LYS A 231 -19.26 -17.26 -4.22
C LYS A 231 -17.90 -17.82 -4.61
N PHE A 232 -17.60 -19.01 -4.11
CA PHE A 232 -16.37 -19.72 -4.39
C PHE A 232 -16.67 -21.03 -5.11
N THR A 233 -15.81 -21.37 -6.07
CA THR A 233 -15.75 -22.69 -6.66
C THR A 233 -14.74 -23.51 -5.87
N LEU A 234 -15.22 -24.60 -5.29
CA LEU A 234 -14.38 -25.64 -4.68
C LEU A 234 -13.75 -26.49 -5.79
N PRO A 235 -12.61 -27.15 -5.55
CA PRO A 235 -11.90 -27.90 -6.61
C PRO A 235 -12.70 -29.06 -7.22
N ALA A 236 -13.73 -29.57 -6.54
CA ALA A 236 -14.70 -30.53 -7.08
C ALA A 236 -15.72 -29.91 -8.06
N GLY A 237 -15.60 -28.61 -8.38
CA GLY A 237 -16.53 -27.86 -9.22
C GLY A 237 -17.81 -27.40 -8.49
N GLN A 238 -17.93 -27.69 -7.20
CA GLN A 238 -19.07 -27.26 -6.38
C GLN A 238 -18.97 -25.76 -6.09
N MET A 239 -20.09 -25.04 -6.22
CA MET A 239 -20.17 -23.63 -5.84
C MET A 239 -20.70 -23.52 -4.41
N GLN A 240 -19.98 -22.79 -3.57
CA GLN A 240 -20.39 -22.44 -2.21
C GLN A 240 -20.46 -20.92 -2.07
N THR A 241 -21.51 -20.43 -1.41
CA THR A 241 -21.59 -19.00 -1.03
C THR A 241 -21.06 -18.86 0.39
N GLY A 242 -20.06 -18.01 0.55
CA GLY A 242 -19.41 -17.76 1.83
C GLY A 242 -18.47 -18.89 2.26
N ILE A 243 -17.29 -18.51 2.76
CA ILE A 243 -16.31 -19.40 3.37
C ILE A 243 -15.96 -18.84 4.73
N VAL A 244 -16.03 -19.71 5.75
CA VAL A 244 -15.59 -19.41 7.11
C VAL A 244 -14.08 -19.62 7.18
N HIS A 245 -13.34 -18.69 7.78
CA HIS A 245 -11.91 -18.89 8.05
C HIS A 245 -11.73 -19.99 9.11
N GLY A 246 -12.48 -19.89 10.22
CA GLY A 246 -12.71 -20.94 11.22
C GLY A 246 -11.51 -21.28 12.10
N ASN A 247 -10.37 -20.65 11.85
CA ASN A 247 -9.11 -20.80 12.59
C ASN A 247 -8.40 -19.44 12.80
N LEU A 248 -9.15 -18.35 12.92
CA LEU A 248 -8.55 -17.01 13.00
C LEU A 248 -7.85 -16.81 14.37
N SER A 249 -6.59 -16.41 14.36
CA SER A 249 -5.74 -16.29 15.55
C SER A 249 -4.54 -15.37 15.28
N LEU A 250 -3.72 -15.11 16.31
CA LEU A 250 -2.47 -14.36 16.14
C LEU A 250 -1.45 -15.09 15.24
N ASP A 251 -1.59 -16.42 15.09
CA ASP A 251 -0.67 -17.24 14.29
C ASP A 251 -1.14 -17.43 12.85
N SER A 252 -2.44 -17.30 12.57
CA SER A 252 -3.03 -17.41 11.22
C SER A 252 -3.21 -16.06 10.51
N LEU A 253 -2.68 -14.99 11.11
CA LEU A 253 -2.62 -13.64 10.55
C LEU A 253 -1.16 -13.25 10.35
N LEU A 254 -0.77 -13.01 9.10
CA LEU A 254 0.59 -12.66 8.71
C LEU A 254 0.75 -11.14 8.62
N TRP A 255 1.82 -10.63 9.21
CA TRP A 255 2.20 -9.23 9.12
C TRP A 255 3.27 -9.06 8.06
N VAL A 256 2.89 -8.39 6.97
CA VAL A 256 3.79 -8.09 5.85
C VAL A 256 4.09 -6.60 5.87
N SER A 257 5.26 -6.23 6.38
CA SER A 257 5.80 -4.88 6.33
C SER A 257 6.94 -4.79 5.32
N ASP A 258 7.11 -3.64 4.65
CA ASP A 258 8.31 -3.41 3.85
C ASP A 258 9.53 -3.41 4.80
N SER A 259 10.47 -4.30 4.54
CA SER A 259 11.46 -4.81 5.52
C SER A 259 12.59 -3.83 5.84
N LYS A 260 12.37 -2.51 5.73
CA LYS A 260 13.36 -1.47 6.01
C LYS A 260 12.85 -0.24 6.77
N GLU A 261 11.55 -0.12 7.03
CA GLU A 261 10.98 1.04 7.72
C GLU A 261 10.15 0.60 8.93
N GLN A 262 10.57 1.04 10.11
CA GLN A 262 9.96 0.73 11.41
C GLN A 262 8.55 1.34 11.56
N ASP A 263 8.16 2.27 10.66
CA ASP A 263 6.87 2.96 10.60
C ASP A 263 5.99 2.58 9.39
N SER A 264 6.33 1.53 8.65
CA SER A 264 5.49 1.05 7.54
C SER A 264 4.14 0.54 8.06
N GLN A 265 3.01 1.05 7.53
CA GLN A 265 1.71 0.40 7.72
C GLN A 265 1.76 -1.01 7.14
N GLY A 266 1.88 -2.03 8.00
CA GLY A 266 1.93 -3.41 7.57
C GLY A 266 0.58 -3.89 7.02
N PHE A 267 0.65 -4.81 6.05
CA PHE A 267 -0.50 -5.49 5.50
C PHE A 267 -0.75 -6.80 6.23
N VAL A 268 -2.03 -7.12 6.44
CA VAL A 268 -2.43 -8.33 7.16
C VAL A 268 -3.00 -9.36 6.19
N TYR A 269 -2.35 -10.51 6.07
CA TYR A 269 -2.80 -11.65 5.26
C TYR A 269 -3.35 -12.78 6.13
N LEU A 270 -4.43 -13.43 5.67
CA LEU A 270 -5.06 -14.57 6.34
C LEU A 270 -4.53 -15.88 5.74
N THR A 271 -4.19 -16.84 6.59
CA THR A 271 -3.67 -18.17 6.21
C THR A 271 -4.20 -19.25 7.18
N ASP A 272 -3.84 -20.52 6.97
CA ASP A 272 -4.20 -21.65 7.84
C ASP A 272 -5.71 -21.81 8.13
N PHE A 273 -6.54 -21.83 7.08
CA PHE A 273 -7.98 -21.94 7.26
C PHE A 273 -8.34 -23.30 7.88
N ALA A 274 -9.35 -23.29 8.75
CA ALA A 274 -9.90 -24.51 9.34
C ALA A 274 -10.34 -25.53 8.28
N LEU A 275 -10.71 -25.05 7.09
CA LEU A 275 -11.10 -25.88 5.96
C LEU A 275 -10.06 -26.96 5.63
N TRP A 276 -8.77 -26.67 5.78
CA TRP A 276 -7.70 -27.63 5.51
C TRP A 276 -6.92 -28.05 6.76
N GLU A 277 -6.74 -27.18 7.74
CA GLU A 277 -6.03 -27.51 8.98
C GLU A 277 -6.72 -28.65 9.76
N ARG A 278 -8.06 -28.73 9.73
CA ARG A 278 -8.82 -29.73 10.51
C ARG A 278 -8.69 -31.16 10.00
N PHE A 279 -8.18 -31.40 8.79
CA PHE A 279 -7.97 -32.77 8.28
C PHE A 279 -6.96 -33.57 9.10
N PHE A 280 -6.10 -32.88 9.83
CA PHE A 280 -5.00 -33.48 10.57
C PHE A 280 -5.23 -33.45 12.09
N ASP A 281 -6.46 -33.20 12.56
CA ASP A 281 -6.81 -33.36 13.97
C ASP A 281 -6.96 -34.86 14.31
N PRO A 282 -6.15 -35.43 15.22
CA PRO A 282 -6.19 -36.85 15.53
C PRO A 282 -7.40 -37.30 16.35
N ALA A 283 -8.18 -36.37 16.91
CA ALA A 283 -9.42 -36.69 17.58
C ALA A 283 -10.59 -36.24 16.71
N ARG A 284 -11.48 -37.17 16.32
CA ARG A 284 -12.86 -36.85 15.92
C ARG A 284 -13.63 -36.35 17.15
N VAL A 285 -13.19 -35.21 17.69
CA VAL A 285 -14.07 -34.40 18.52
C VAL A 285 -15.10 -33.89 17.54
N ASP A 286 -16.37 -34.28 17.71
CA ASP A 286 -17.49 -33.60 17.06
C ASP A 286 -17.44 -32.15 17.51
N ARG A 287 -16.68 -31.33 16.77
CA ARG A 287 -16.66 -29.89 16.94
C ARG A 287 -17.76 -29.34 16.06
N GLU A 288 -18.56 -28.46 16.63
CA GLU A 288 -19.48 -27.65 15.85
C GLU A 288 -18.72 -26.98 14.70
N GLN A 289 -19.33 -26.99 13.51
CA GLN A 289 -18.75 -26.32 12.37
C GLN A 289 -18.73 -24.82 12.65
N PRO A 290 -17.58 -24.15 12.50
CA PRO A 290 -17.47 -22.75 12.82
C PRO A 290 -18.36 -21.98 11.84
N ASP A 291 -18.98 -20.93 12.34
CA ASP A 291 -19.79 -20.03 11.53
C ASP A 291 -19.10 -18.67 11.33
N PHE A 292 -19.79 -17.75 10.65
CA PHE A 292 -19.28 -16.40 10.41
C PHE A 292 -19.13 -15.57 11.70
N GLN A 293 -19.89 -15.89 12.75
CA GLN A 293 -19.80 -15.21 14.06
C GLN A 293 -18.56 -15.66 14.82
N ASP A 294 -18.15 -16.93 14.69
CA ASP A 294 -16.91 -17.42 15.26
C ASP A 294 -15.67 -16.67 14.74
N ASP A 295 -15.66 -16.33 13.45
CA ASP A 295 -14.59 -15.51 12.85
C ASP A 295 -14.52 -14.11 13.45
N LEU A 296 -15.68 -13.46 13.68
CA LEU A 296 -15.75 -12.15 14.31
C LEU A 296 -15.31 -12.19 15.77
N ALA A 297 -15.76 -13.21 16.50
CA ALA A 297 -15.39 -13.41 17.89
C ALA A 297 -13.89 -13.69 18.04
N ALA A 298 -13.33 -14.47 17.13
CA ALA A 298 -11.89 -14.73 17.06
C ALA A 298 -11.09 -13.46 16.73
N LEU A 299 -11.56 -12.63 15.78
CA LEU A 299 -10.93 -11.35 15.45
C LEU A 299 -10.94 -10.39 16.65
N GLY A 300 -12.04 -10.33 17.39
CA GLY A 300 -12.13 -9.55 18.62
C GLY A 300 -11.12 -10.01 19.66
N ARG A 301 -10.94 -11.33 19.84
CA ARG A 301 -9.90 -11.89 20.73
C ARG A 301 -8.48 -11.53 20.26
N VAL A 302 -8.21 -11.60 18.96
CA VAL A 302 -6.93 -11.16 18.38
C VAL A 302 -6.66 -9.70 18.72
N ALA A 303 -7.62 -8.81 18.48
CA ALA A 303 -7.47 -7.38 18.80
C ALA A 303 -7.21 -7.15 20.30
N PHE A 304 -7.92 -7.85 21.17
CA PHE A 304 -7.71 -7.80 22.62
C PHE A 304 -6.29 -8.24 23.03
N PHE A 305 -5.77 -9.32 22.45
CA PHE A 305 -4.40 -9.77 22.76
C PHE A 305 -3.33 -8.83 22.19
N LEU A 306 -3.55 -8.24 21.01
CA LEU A 306 -2.62 -7.25 20.44
C LEU A 306 -2.52 -5.99 21.30
N LEU A 307 -3.64 -5.50 21.85
CA LEU A 307 -3.65 -4.37 22.79
C LEU A 307 -2.85 -4.67 24.06
N ASN A 308 -2.95 -5.90 24.57
CA ASN A 308 -2.20 -6.33 25.75
C ASN A 308 -0.72 -6.61 25.45
N GLY A 309 -0.37 -6.91 24.20
CA GLY A 309 0.94 -7.43 23.83
C GLY A 309 1.24 -8.80 24.45
N ALA A 310 0.22 -9.50 24.94
CA ALA A 310 0.33 -10.79 25.62
C ALA A 310 -1.00 -11.54 25.56
N THR A 311 -0.95 -12.87 25.71
CA THR A 311 -2.14 -13.72 25.88
C THR A 311 -2.31 -14.18 27.32
N LEU A 312 -1.26 -14.10 28.14
CA LEU A 312 -1.24 -14.53 29.54
C LEU A 312 -0.99 -13.34 30.46
N ASP A 313 -1.52 -13.39 31.67
CA ASP A 313 -1.17 -12.46 32.74
C ASP A 313 0.17 -12.83 33.41
N ASN A 314 0.60 -12.02 34.39
CA ASN A 314 1.84 -12.23 35.15
C ASN A 314 1.85 -13.52 35.99
N GLN A 315 0.70 -14.18 36.13
CA GLN A 315 0.50 -15.42 36.86
C GLN A 315 0.37 -16.63 35.89
N GLY A 316 0.58 -16.40 34.59
CA GLY A 316 0.49 -17.43 33.54
C GLY A 316 -0.93 -17.87 33.22
N GLN A 317 -1.96 -17.12 33.64
CA GLN A 317 -3.36 -17.39 33.30
C GLN A 317 -3.75 -16.65 32.02
N LEU A 318 -4.63 -17.26 31.23
CA LEU A 318 -5.12 -16.65 29.98
C LEU A 318 -5.87 -15.35 30.28
N LEU A 319 -5.49 -14.27 29.58
CA LEU A 319 -6.19 -12.99 29.63
C LEU A 319 -7.61 -13.15 29.09
N LYS A 320 -8.56 -12.65 29.88
CA LYS A 320 -10.00 -12.79 29.64
C LYS A 320 -10.64 -11.43 29.33
N PRO A 321 -11.24 -11.24 28.15
CA PRO A 321 -11.86 -9.97 27.75
C PRO A 321 -13.04 -9.51 28.61
N HIS A 322 -13.70 -10.43 29.33
CA HIS A 322 -14.82 -10.08 30.23
C HIS A 322 -14.37 -9.50 31.59
N LEU A 323 -13.07 -9.55 31.89
CA LEU A 323 -12.52 -8.99 33.11
C LEU A 323 -11.90 -7.63 32.79
N ASP A 324 -12.48 -6.56 33.32
CA ASP A 324 -11.98 -5.19 33.11
C ASP A 324 -10.51 -5.01 33.52
N SER A 325 -10.04 -5.77 34.53
CA SER A 325 -8.64 -5.77 34.99
C SER A 325 -7.65 -6.28 33.95
N ASN A 326 -8.11 -6.97 32.90
CA ASN A 326 -7.27 -7.51 31.84
C ASN A 326 -7.22 -6.60 30.61
N TRP A 327 -7.82 -5.41 30.69
CA TRP A 327 -7.71 -4.40 29.64
C TRP A 327 -6.61 -3.41 30.01
N PRO A 328 -5.71 -3.07 29.07
CA PRO A 328 -4.81 -1.93 29.25
C PRO A 328 -5.62 -0.62 29.23
N ASP A 329 -4.97 0.49 29.56
CA ASP A 329 -5.57 1.81 29.33
C ASP A 329 -5.76 1.99 27.81
N VAL A 330 -7.02 1.97 27.38
CA VAL A 330 -7.40 1.88 25.97
C VAL A 330 -8.58 2.79 25.69
N TYR A 331 -8.56 3.35 24.48
CA TYR A 331 -9.65 4.14 23.94
C TYR A 331 -11.01 3.44 24.10
N ALA A 332 -11.91 4.05 24.89
CA ALA A 332 -13.16 3.41 25.31
C ALA A 332 -14.06 2.96 24.14
N PRO A 333 -14.22 3.74 23.04
CA PRO A 333 -14.97 3.28 21.87
C PRO A 333 -14.37 2.03 21.20
N LEU A 334 -13.04 1.92 21.15
CA LEU A 334 -12.36 0.73 20.63
C LEU A 334 -12.62 -0.49 21.54
N LYS A 335 -12.57 -0.32 22.86
CA LYS A 335 -12.90 -1.39 23.81
C LYS A 335 -14.31 -1.91 23.60
N GLN A 336 -15.31 -1.01 23.52
CA GLN A 336 -16.70 -1.38 23.24
C GLN A 336 -16.85 -2.12 21.91
N PHE A 337 -16.20 -1.61 20.86
CA PHE A 337 -16.21 -2.27 19.55
C PHE A 337 -15.67 -3.70 19.61
N ILE A 338 -14.54 -3.91 20.30
CA ILE A 338 -13.94 -5.24 20.47
C ILE A 338 -14.87 -6.16 21.29
N LEU A 339 -15.51 -5.66 22.36
CA LEU A 339 -16.46 -6.44 23.16
C LEU A 339 -17.67 -6.91 22.34
N ARG A 340 -18.15 -6.07 21.40
CA ARG A 340 -19.21 -6.44 20.43
C ARG A 340 -18.72 -7.45 19.39
N LEU A 341 -17.48 -7.35 18.93
CA LEU A 341 -16.89 -8.37 18.05
C LEU A 341 -16.83 -9.74 18.74
N ILE A 342 -16.41 -9.77 20.01
CA ILE A 342 -16.30 -11.00 20.82
C ILE A 342 -17.67 -11.62 21.13
N GLY A 343 -18.74 -10.81 21.11
CA GLY A 343 -20.09 -11.21 21.49
C GLY A 343 -20.36 -11.17 23.00
N ILE A 344 -19.58 -10.39 23.75
CA ILE A 344 -19.85 -10.07 25.16
C ILE A 344 -20.94 -8.99 25.24
N GLU A 345 -20.86 -8.00 24.34
CA GLU A 345 -21.90 -7.03 24.06
C GLU A 345 -22.73 -7.48 22.83
N PRO A 346 -23.87 -6.83 22.51
CA PRO A 346 -24.66 -7.20 21.34
C PRO A 346 -23.82 -7.29 20.05
N SER A 347 -23.69 -8.53 19.56
CA SER A 347 -22.81 -8.90 18.45
C SER A 347 -23.22 -8.24 17.13
N PHE A 348 -22.25 -8.07 16.24
CA PHE A 348 -22.52 -7.66 14.88
C PHE A 348 -23.16 -8.80 14.09
N ALA A 349 -24.16 -8.49 13.25
CA ALA A 349 -24.82 -9.50 12.43
C ALA A 349 -23.89 -10.08 11.34
N SER A 350 -22.86 -9.34 10.91
CA SER A 350 -21.93 -9.74 9.85
C SER A 350 -20.61 -8.95 9.92
N ALA A 351 -19.58 -9.41 9.20
CA ALA A 351 -18.32 -8.69 9.02
C ALA A 351 -18.51 -7.31 8.36
N GLU A 352 -19.48 -7.16 7.47
CA GLU A 352 -19.86 -5.87 6.86
C GLU A 352 -20.43 -4.90 7.90
N ALA A 353 -21.33 -5.37 8.76
CA ALA A 353 -21.90 -4.56 9.83
C ALA A 353 -20.81 -4.15 10.84
N ALA A 354 -19.91 -5.08 11.19
CA ALA A 354 -18.76 -4.79 12.05
C ALA A 354 -17.82 -3.76 11.40
N ARG A 355 -17.49 -3.90 10.11
CA ARG A 355 -16.61 -2.95 9.42
C ARG A 355 -17.22 -1.55 9.32
N THR A 356 -18.51 -1.46 9.03
CA THR A 356 -19.23 -0.18 8.97
C THR A 356 -19.18 0.52 10.34
N ALA A 357 -19.43 -0.22 11.42
CA ALA A 357 -19.34 0.31 12.78
C ALA A 357 -17.89 0.66 13.21
N LEU A 358 -16.87 -0.06 12.72
CA LEU A 358 -15.46 0.24 12.97
C LEU A 358 -15.09 1.60 12.35
N LEU A 359 -15.52 1.84 11.12
CA LEU A 359 -15.24 3.08 10.40
C LEU A 359 -15.90 4.29 11.07
N ALA A 360 -16.99 4.07 11.82
CA ALA A 360 -17.71 5.08 12.60
C ALA A 360 -17.09 5.43 13.97
N ILE A 361 -16.01 4.76 14.38
CA ILE A 361 -15.37 5.00 15.68
C ILE A 361 -14.67 6.38 15.65
N PRO A 362 -14.96 7.30 16.60
CA PRO A 362 -14.29 8.58 16.66
C PRO A 362 -12.76 8.45 16.87
N PRO A 363 -11.95 9.42 16.43
CA PRO A 363 -10.52 9.44 16.71
C PRO A 363 -10.22 9.72 18.20
N GLU A 364 -9.14 9.13 18.71
CA GLU A 364 -8.64 9.32 20.09
C GLU A 364 -8.01 10.74 20.24
N GLU A 365 -8.44 11.52 21.24
CA GLU A 365 -7.88 12.84 21.54
C GLU A 365 -6.54 12.67 22.31
N GLU A 366 -5.40 12.99 21.70
CA GLU A 366 -4.09 12.89 22.34
C GLU A 366 -3.91 13.94 23.45
N ALA A 367 -3.92 13.52 24.71
CA ALA A 367 -3.56 14.36 25.85
C ALA A 367 -2.03 14.52 25.94
N SER A 368 -1.50 15.65 25.48
CA SER A 368 -0.06 15.96 25.53
C SER A 368 0.42 16.29 26.95
N HIS A 369 1.13 15.37 27.60
CA HIS A 369 1.99 15.68 28.74
C HIS A 369 3.37 16.13 28.22
N TRP A 370 3.70 17.41 28.35
CA TRP A 370 5.03 17.95 28.05
C TRP A 370 5.79 18.25 29.35
N GLU A 371 6.95 17.62 29.52
CA GLU A 371 7.99 18.07 30.44
C GLU A 371 8.93 19.03 29.70
N SER A 372 9.04 20.26 30.22
CA SER A 372 9.87 21.31 29.61
C SER A 372 11.35 21.04 29.80
N ARG A 373 12.12 21.01 28.71
CA ARG A 373 13.56 21.30 28.77
C ARG A 373 13.86 22.56 27.97
N ASN A 374 14.20 23.62 28.70
CA ASN A 374 14.64 24.89 28.16
C ASN A 374 16.01 24.73 27.50
N ALA A 375 16.15 25.17 26.24
CA ALA A 375 17.44 25.31 25.56
C ALA A 375 17.85 26.78 25.53
N GLU A 376 19.08 27.03 25.98
CA GLU A 376 19.73 28.35 26.07
C GLU A 376 20.45 28.67 24.74
N LEU A 377 20.21 29.86 24.19
CA LEU A 377 20.77 30.32 22.91
C LEU A 377 22.24 30.81 23.08
N ILE A 378 23.16 30.25 22.30
CA ILE A 378 24.56 30.72 22.20
C ILE A 378 24.68 31.76 21.06
N PRO A 379 25.24 32.97 21.31
CA PRO A 379 25.40 34.00 20.28
C PRO A 379 26.69 33.85 19.45
N ILE A 380 26.59 34.06 18.12
CA ILE A 380 27.69 34.01 17.16
C ILE A 380 28.39 35.39 17.04
N LYS A 381 29.73 35.42 17.16
CA LYS A 381 30.56 36.62 16.94
C LYS A 381 31.00 36.75 15.46
N PRO A 382 31.13 37.98 14.89
CA PRO A 382 31.46 38.18 13.49
C PRO A 382 32.98 38.13 13.21
N ALA A 383 33.31 37.50 12.08
CA ALA A 383 34.66 37.17 11.64
C ALA A 383 35.33 38.23 10.71
N TRP A 384 36.66 38.15 10.71
CA TRP A 384 37.73 38.93 10.08
C TRP A 384 37.73 39.08 8.53
N TYR A 385 36.69 38.67 7.80
CA TYR A 385 36.68 38.59 6.33
C TYR A 385 36.40 39.92 5.60
N LYS A 386 36.16 41.03 6.31
CA LYS A 386 35.83 42.35 5.74
C LYS A 386 36.95 43.02 4.93
N ARG A 387 38.14 42.40 4.80
CA ARG A 387 39.27 42.94 4.00
C ARG A 387 39.32 42.46 2.54
N PHE A 388 38.52 41.46 2.14
CA PHE A 388 38.55 40.90 0.78
C PHE A 388 37.35 41.28 -0.12
N ILE A 389 36.41 42.08 0.41
CA ILE A 389 35.18 42.49 -0.29
C ILE A 389 35.40 43.23 -1.63
N PRO A 390 36.41 44.13 -1.81
CA PRO A 390 36.50 44.88 -3.07
C PRO A 390 36.96 44.04 -4.28
N ILE A 391 37.64 42.89 -4.06
CA ILE A 391 38.13 42.02 -5.15
C ILE A 391 37.00 41.13 -5.69
N LEU A 392 36.10 40.67 -4.81
CA LEU A 392 34.94 39.85 -5.20
C LEU A 392 33.88 40.62 -5.99
N VAL A 393 33.73 41.93 -5.74
CA VAL A 393 32.74 42.75 -6.46
C VAL A 393 33.11 42.93 -7.94
N ILE A 394 34.41 43.06 -8.26
CA ILE A 394 34.86 43.23 -9.66
C ILE A 394 34.71 41.91 -10.44
N ALA A 395 35.01 40.77 -9.83
CA ALA A 395 34.79 39.46 -10.43
C ALA A 395 33.29 39.17 -10.65
N ALA A 396 32.43 39.59 -9.72
CA ALA A 396 30.99 39.45 -9.85
C ALA A 396 30.41 40.28 -11.01
N ILE A 397 30.92 41.48 -11.28
CA ILE A 397 30.44 42.35 -12.37
C ILE A 397 30.80 41.77 -13.76
N LEU A 398 31.99 41.17 -13.90
CA LEU A 398 32.37 40.52 -15.16
C LEU A 398 31.61 39.22 -15.40
N ALA A 399 31.32 38.47 -14.34
CA ALA A 399 30.48 37.28 -14.42
C ALA A 399 29.03 37.61 -14.78
N THR A 400 28.45 38.68 -14.22
CA THR A 400 27.06 39.08 -14.52
C THR A 400 26.88 39.54 -15.96
N LEU A 401 27.86 40.22 -16.56
CA LEU A 401 27.80 40.63 -17.97
C LEU A 401 27.87 39.43 -18.93
N GLY A 402 28.70 38.41 -18.63
CA GLY A 402 28.75 37.17 -19.41
C GLY A 402 27.47 36.33 -19.28
N ILE A 403 26.89 36.29 -18.09
CA ILE A 403 25.62 35.58 -17.81
C ILE A 403 24.43 36.28 -18.47
N PHE A 404 24.42 37.62 -18.53
CA PHE A 404 23.34 38.38 -19.18
C PHE A 404 23.31 38.17 -20.70
N GLY A 405 24.49 38.07 -21.34
CA GLY A 405 24.60 37.72 -22.76
C GLY A 405 24.14 36.29 -23.06
N TRP A 406 24.34 35.34 -22.13
CA TRP A 406 23.91 33.95 -22.27
C TRP A 406 22.41 33.74 -21.99
N LEU A 407 21.82 34.51 -21.07
CA LEU A 407 20.39 34.45 -20.74
C LEU A 407 19.48 34.94 -21.87
N LEU A 408 19.91 35.94 -22.65
CA LEU A 408 19.15 36.44 -23.80
C LEU A 408 19.05 35.44 -24.97
N LEU A 409 19.95 34.46 -25.07
CA LEU A 409 19.91 33.42 -26.11
C LEU A 409 19.16 32.14 -25.68
N ARG A 410 18.72 32.02 -24.42
CA ARG A 410 18.14 30.77 -23.88
C ARG A 410 16.62 30.79 -23.69
N SER A 411 15.93 31.86 -24.08
CA SER A 411 14.52 32.09 -23.74
C SER A 411 13.51 31.31 -24.60
N GLN A 412 13.54 29.96 -24.62
CA GLN A 412 12.39 29.10 -25.02
C GLN A 412 12.46 27.67 -24.43
N ARG A 413 12.72 27.53 -23.13
CA ARG A 413 12.34 26.30 -22.40
C ARG A 413 11.75 26.69 -21.05
N PRO A 414 10.48 26.35 -20.75
CA PRO A 414 9.96 26.50 -19.40
C PRO A 414 10.70 25.52 -18.49
N SER A 415 11.66 26.03 -17.72
CA SER A 415 12.19 25.32 -16.56
C SER A 415 11.18 25.47 -15.43
N TYR A 416 10.40 24.40 -15.17
CA TYR A 416 9.72 24.25 -13.89
C TYR A 416 10.78 23.93 -12.83
N ALA A 417 11.45 24.97 -12.34
CA ALA A 417 12.39 24.88 -11.24
C ALA A 417 11.89 25.79 -10.11
N ASN A 418 11.22 25.18 -9.14
CA ASN A 418 11.22 25.55 -7.73
C ASN A 418 10.74 24.32 -6.96
N ILE A 419 11.67 23.46 -6.54
CA ILE A 419 11.43 22.49 -5.48
C ILE A 419 11.88 23.20 -4.19
N PRO A 420 10.98 23.67 -3.31
CA PRO A 420 11.37 24.18 -2.02
C PRO A 420 11.63 23.02 -1.05
N LEU A 421 12.42 23.34 -0.01
CA LEU A 421 12.87 22.50 1.10
C LEU A 421 11.81 21.49 1.60
N ASN A 422 12.29 20.32 2.05
CA ASN A 422 11.62 19.50 3.05
C ASN A 422 11.28 20.39 4.26
N LEU A 423 10.09 20.98 4.26
CA LEU A 423 9.51 21.58 5.45
C LEU A 423 9.08 20.40 6.33
N CYS A 424 9.85 20.11 7.38
CA CYS A 424 9.27 19.29 8.44
C CYS A 424 8.17 20.11 9.11
N CYS A 425 7.07 19.38 9.23
CA CYS A 425 6.06 19.43 10.24
C CYS A 425 5.02 20.55 10.17
N LEU A 426 3.74 20.16 10.17
CA LEU A 426 2.60 21.09 10.12
C LEU A 426 2.70 22.17 11.19
N LYS A 427 3.09 21.77 12.40
CA LYS A 427 3.27 22.65 13.56
C LYS A 427 4.39 23.69 13.44
N ASP A 428 5.37 23.46 12.57
CA ASP A 428 6.53 24.34 12.40
C ASP A 428 6.28 25.44 11.34
N ILE A 429 5.10 25.41 10.69
CA ILE A 429 4.66 26.48 9.78
C ILE A 429 4.13 27.65 10.61
N ASP A 430 5.01 28.60 10.88
CA ASP A 430 4.65 29.85 11.55
C ASP A 430 3.77 30.77 10.70
N ALA A 431 3.06 31.67 11.40
CA ALA A 431 2.29 32.78 10.83
C ALA A 431 1.20 32.35 9.84
N VAL A 432 0.46 31.27 10.17
CA VAL A 432 -0.79 30.91 9.49
C VAL A 432 -1.85 32.00 9.75
N PRO A 433 -2.40 32.65 8.71
CA PRO A 433 -3.37 33.73 8.87
C PRO A 433 -4.65 33.26 9.57
N VAL A 434 -5.14 34.08 10.51
CA VAL A 434 -6.42 33.89 11.18
C VAL A 434 -7.55 34.37 10.26
N GLY A 435 -8.68 33.69 10.24
CA GLY A 435 -9.89 34.13 9.55
C GLY A 435 -10.55 33.06 8.67
N GLU A 436 -11.57 33.49 7.94
CA GLU A 436 -12.28 32.68 6.96
C GLU A 436 -11.76 32.96 5.56
N TYR A 437 -11.44 31.91 4.82
CA TYR A 437 -10.86 32.00 3.49
C TYR A 437 -11.58 31.07 2.52
N ARG A 438 -11.88 31.58 1.32
CA ARG A 438 -12.59 30.86 0.27
C ARG A 438 -11.60 30.29 -0.73
N TYR A 439 -11.76 29.02 -1.09
CA TYR A 439 -10.91 28.39 -2.11
C TYR A 439 -11.70 27.89 -3.31
N GLY A 440 -11.22 28.18 -4.51
CA GLY A 440 -11.81 27.72 -5.76
C GLY A 440 -11.45 26.26 -6.04
N ILE A 441 -12.44 25.45 -6.41
CA ILE A 441 -12.21 24.10 -6.93
C ILE A 441 -13.26 23.73 -7.98
N PRO A 442 -12.92 23.01 -9.07
CA PRO A 442 -13.90 22.57 -10.06
C PRO A 442 -14.89 21.55 -9.46
N ALA A 443 -16.17 21.63 -9.84
CA ALA A 443 -17.26 20.85 -9.26
C ALA A 443 -17.10 19.33 -9.37
N ALA A 444 -16.51 18.88 -10.46
CA ALA A 444 -16.30 17.47 -10.75
C ALA A 444 -14.85 17.02 -10.57
N ALA A 445 -14.00 17.88 -9.98
CA ALA A 445 -12.60 17.57 -9.73
C ALA A 445 -12.46 16.31 -8.88
N TYR A 446 -11.86 15.27 -9.46
CA TYR A 446 -11.70 13.99 -8.79
C TYR A 446 -10.81 14.06 -7.51
N TRP A 447 -10.01 15.11 -7.36
CA TRP A 447 -9.20 15.39 -6.16
C TRP A 447 -9.94 16.20 -5.08
N TYR A 448 -11.14 16.73 -5.35
CA TYR A 448 -11.90 17.49 -4.35
C TYR A 448 -12.13 16.74 -3.03
N PRO A 449 -12.40 15.41 -3.01
CA PRO A 449 -12.52 14.66 -1.76
C PRO A 449 -11.29 14.71 -0.85
N LEU A 450 -10.10 15.06 -1.37
CA LEU A 450 -8.88 15.21 -0.58
C LEU A 450 -8.84 16.53 0.22
N PHE A 451 -9.60 17.55 -0.20
CA PHE A 451 -9.55 18.92 0.32
C PHE A 451 -10.89 19.44 0.83
N ARG A 452 -11.99 18.71 0.67
CA ARG A 452 -13.30 19.15 1.18
C ARG A 452 -13.29 19.24 2.71
N VAL A 453 -14.03 20.20 3.24
CA VAL A 453 -14.30 20.31 4.68
C VAL A 453 -15.79 19.99 4.83
N ALA A 454 -16.11 18.89 5.50
CA ALA A 454 -17.51 18.53 5.72
C ALA A 454 -18.18 19.55 6.65
N ALA A 455 -19.40 19.98 6.33
CA ALA A 455 -20.17 20.92 7.15
C ALA A 455 -20.53 20.33 8.52
N GLU A 456 -20.59 18.99 8.61
CA GLU A 456 -20.61 18.24 9.87
C GLU A 456 -19.50 17.19 9.83
N PRO A 457 -18.72 17.04 10.91
CA PRO A 457 -17.71 15.98 11.00
C PRO A 457 -18.40 14.62 10.89
N SER A 458 -18.28 13.98 9.73
CA SER A 458 -18.75 12.61 9.53
C SER A 458 -17.79 11.68 10.26
N LEU A 459 -18.30 10.98 11.27
CA LEU A 459 -17.56 10.02 12.07
C LEU A 459 -17.08 8.78 11.29
N GLU A 460 -17.49 8.62 10.02
CA GLU A 460 -17.31 7.40 9.21
C GLU A 460 -16.20 7.51 8.14
N VAL A 461 -15.56 8.66 7.99
CA VAL A 461 -14.59 8.94 6.90
C VAL A 461 -13.32 9.51 7.50
N SER A 462 -12.16 8.91 7.21
CA SER A 462 -10.86 9.48 7.61
C SER A 462 -10.78 10.95 7.19
N PRO A 463 -10.32 11.85 8.09
CA PRO A 463 -10.41 13.28 7.84
C PRO A 463 -9.65 13.65 6.58
N THR A 464 -10.21 14.59 5.83
CA THR A 464 -9.54 15.17 4.66
C THR A 464 -8.31 15.95 5.09
N LEU A 465 -7.48 16.33 4.13
CA LEU A 465 -6.29 17.11 4.43
C LEU A 465 -6.66 18.47 5.03
N PHE A 466 -7.73 19.10 4.53
CA PHE A 466 -8.18 20.39 5.06
C PHE A 466 -8.87 20.28 6.42
N GLU A 467 -9.53 19.17 6.72
CA GLU A 467 -10.04 18.89 8.08
C GLU A 467 -8.88 18.73 9.08
N GLN A 468 -7.80 18.04 8.70
CA GLN A 468 -6.59 17.93 9.53
C GLN A 468 -5.89 19.28 9.73
N LEU A 469 -5.83 20.12 8.69
CA LEU A 469 -5.31 21.48 8.81
C LEU A 469 -6.16 22.34 9.74
N GLN A 470 -7.49 22.29 9.64
CA GLN A 470 -8.39 23.04 10.52
C GLN A 470 -8.36 22.55 11.96
N ALA A 471 -8.17 21.25 12.19
CA ALA A 471 -7.96 20.73 13.54
C ALA A 471 -6.66 21.25 14.17
N THR A 472 -5.60 21.40 13.36
CA THR A 472 -4.29 21.92 13.80
C THR A 472 -4.30 23.44 13.96
N PHE A 473 -5.04 24.14 13.10
CA PHE A 473 -5.16 25.60 13.05
C PHE A 473 -6.65 26.01 13.15
N PRO A 474 -7.31 25.85 14.31
CA PRO A 474 -8.74 26.11 14.48
C PRO A 474 -9.14 27.58 14.21
N GLN A 475 -8.17 28.49 14.23
CA GLN A 475 -8.32 29.90 13.89
C GLN A 475 -8.40 30.19 12.39
N MET A 476 -8.16 29.19 11.53
CA MET A 476 -8.21 29.27 10.07
C MET A 476 -9.36 28.40 9.55
N SER A 477 -10.34 29.03 8.92
CA SER A 477 -11.46 28.34 8.27
C SER A 477 -11.31 28.39 6.75
N LEU A 478 -11.47 27.24 6.10
CA LEU A 478 -11.35 27.05 4.66
C LEU A 478 -12.69 26.63 4.08
N ILE A 479 -13.26 27.49 3.23
CA ILE A 479 -14.61 27.32 2.69
C ILE A 479 -14.53 27.03 1.19
N PRO A 480 -15.05 25.89 0.70
CA PRO A 480 -15.04 25.60 -0.73
C PRO A 480 -15.93 26.57 -1.51
N HIS A 481 -15.42 27.06 -2.63
CA HIS A 481 -16.17 27.71 -3.69
C HIS A 481 -16.10 26.86 -4.94
N VAL A 482 -17.17 26.10 -5.18
CA VAL A 482 -17.26 25.19 -6.31
C VAL A 482 -17.46 25.99 -7.61
N THR A 483 -16.60 25.74 -8.59
CA THR A 483 -16.56 26.40 -9.89
C THR A 483 -16.81 25.41 -11.02
N GLY A 484 -17.06 25.89 -12.25
CA GLY A 484 -17.29 25.02 -13.41
C GLY A 484 -16.03 24.31 -13.88
N THR A 485 -15.00 25.09 -14.23
CA THR A 485 -13.74 24.61 -14.81
C THR A 485 -12.51 25.10 -14.04
N SER A 486 -11.33 24.54 -14.36
CA SER A 486 -10.05 25.05 -13.83
C SER A 486 -9.82 26.52 -14.18
N LYS A 487 -10.25 26.95 -15.38
CA LYS A 487 -10.17 28.34 -15.81
C LYS A 487 -11.06 29.26 -14.98
N ASP A 488 -12.26 28.81 -14.62
CA ASP A 488 -13.17 29.58 -13.78
C ASP A 488 -12.64 29.72 -12.35
N ALA A 489 -12.04 28.64 -11.80
CA ALA A 489 -11.36 28.69 -10.51
C ALA A 489 -10.20 29.70 -10.51
N ILE A 490 -9.39 29.72 -11.57
CA ILE A 490 -8.31 30.70 -11.75
C ILE A 490 -8.87 32.13 -11.84
N ALA A 491 -9.91 32.36 -12.64
CA ALA A 491 -10.55 33.67 -12.79
C ALA A 491 -11.20 34.16 -11.48
N SER A 492 -11.71 33.24 -10.66
CA SER A 492 -12.24 33.54 -9.32
C SER A 492 -11.15 34.06 -8.37
N VAL A 493 -9.91 33.55 -8.47
CA VAL A 493 -8.76 34.07 -7.72
C VAL A 493 -8.39 35.47 -8.19
N GLN A 494 -8.30 35.70 -9.51
CA GLN A 494 -7.97 37.01 -10.10
C GLN A 494 -8.97 38.09 -9.71
N SER A 495 -10.27 37.77 -9.74
CA SER A 495 -11.34 38.70 -9.38
C SER A 495 -11.55 38.89 -7.88
N GLY A 496 -10.85 38.12 -7.04
CA GLY A 496 -10.94 38.20 -5.59
C GLY A 496 -12.18 37.53 -4.98
N HIS A 497 -12.94 36.75 -5.74
CA HIS A 497 -14.06 35.96 -5.22
C HIS A 497 -13.59 34.79 -4.35
N THR A 498 -12.39 34.29 -4.63
CA THR A 498 -11.68 33.29 -3.83
C THR A 498 -10.26 33.78 -3.50
N ASP A 499 -9.73 33.33 -2.37
CA ASP A 499 -8.40 33.68 -1.88
C ASP A 499 -7.31 32.86 -2.58
N PHE A 500 -7.61 31.61 -2.90
CA PHE A 500 -6.75 30.71 -3.68
C PHE A 500 -7.61 29.67 -4.42
N ALA A 501 -6.99 28.83 -5.24
CA ALA A 501 -7.65 27.70 -5.90
C ALA A 501 -6.73 26.48 -5.97
N ILE A 502 -7.31 25.27 -6.04
CA ILE A 502 -6.55 24.02 -6.25
C ILE A 502 -6.92 23.44 -7.60
N VAL A 503 -6.00 23.55 -8.57
CA VAL A 503 -6.23 23.16 -9.96
C VAL A 503 -4.98 22.52 -10.59
N PRO A 504 -5.15 21.70 -11.64
CA PRO A 504 -4.04 21.20 -12.44
C PRO A 504 -3.38 22.35 -13.22
N LEU A 505 -2.06 22.34 -13.29
CA LEU A 505 -1.29 23.28 -14.12
C LEU A 505 -1.11 22.69 -15.53
N THR A 506 -2.02 23.03 -16.43
CA THR A 506 -1.95 22.61 -17.85
C THR A 506 -1.58 23.73 -18.81
N ALA A 507 -1.71 24.99 -18.39
CA ALA A 507 -1.44 26.16 -19.22
C ALA A 507 -0.65 27.24 -18.43
N PRO A 508 0.04 28.17 -19.13
CA PRO A 508 0.68 29.31 -18.50
C PRO A 508 -0.32 30.16 -17.72
N LEU A 509 0.08 30.61 -16.53
CA LEU A 509 -0.76 31.46 -15.69
C LEU A 509 -0.67 32.94 -16.11
N PRO A 510 -1.76 33.70 -15.93
CA PRO A 510 -1.75 35.16 -15.97
C PRO A 510 -0.68 35.78 -15.03
N ALA A 511 -0.18 36.97 -15.38
CA ALA A 511 0.94 37.61 -14.68
C ALA A 511 0.61 38.10 -13.25
N ASP A 512 -0.66 38.24 -12.91
CA ASP A 512 -1.19 38.72 -11.64
C ASP A 512 -1.39 37.61 -10.59
N ILE A 513 -1.17 36.35 -10.97
CA ILE A 513 -1.27 35.20 -10.09
C ILE A 513 -0.02 34.33 -10.19
N THR A 514 0.20 33.54 -9.16
CA THR A 514 1.30 32.59 -9.09
C THR A 514 0.80 31.24 -8.58
N SER A 515 1.67 30.24 -8.58
CA SER A 515 1.33 28.87 -8.18
C SER A 515 2.44 28.21 -7.41
N THR A 516 2.04 27.33 -6.49
CA THR A 516 2.94 26.38 -5.83
C THR A 516 2.45 24.96 -6.13
N ILE A 517 3.31 24.13 -6.72
CA ILE A 517 3.00 22.72 -6.99
C ILE A 517 2.99 21.96 -5.67
N ILE A 518 1.90 21.23 -5.40
CA ILE A 518 1.69 20.47 -4.16
C ILE A 518 1.69 18.96 -4.37
N ALA A 519 1.43 18.50 -5.60
CA ALA A 519 1.47 17.09 -5.96
C ALA A 519 1.55 16.95 -7.49
N TYR A 520 1.70 15.71 -7.95
CA TYR A 520 1.57 15.33 -9.35
C TYR A 520 0.57 14.19 -9.49
N ASP A 521 -0.12 14.15 -10.62
CA ASP A 521 -0.94 13.03 -11.06
C ASP A 521 -0.77 12.85 -12.57
N SER A 522 -1.44 11.86 -13.15
CA SER A 522 -1.49 11.68 -14.60
C SER A 522 -2.79 11.03 -15.04
N LEU A 523 -3.11 11.18 -16.31
CA LEU A 523 -4.11 10.33 -16.94
C LEU A 523 -3.44 9.09 -17.51
N VAL A 524 -4.00 7.92 -17.22
CA VAL A 524 -3.49 6.63 -17.68
C VAL A 524 -4.50 5.95 -18.61
N PRO A 525 -4.06 5.48 -19.79
CA PRO A 525 -4.84 4.56 -20.59
C PRO A 525 -4.89 3.19 -19.91
N VAL A 526 -6.10 2.68 -19.72
CA VAL A 526 -6.36 1.41 -19.05
C VAL A 526 -7.16 0.48 -19.94
N VAL A 527 -6.79 -0.79 -19.94
CA VAL A 527 -7.52 -1.88 -20.61
C VAL A 527 -7.78 -2.98 -19.59
N ALA A 528 -8.62 -3.97 -19.90
CA ALA A 528 -8.81 -5.09 -18.98
C ALA A 528 -7.50 -5.89 -18.77
N PHE A 529 -7.31 -6.38 -17.54
CA PHE A 529 -6.16 -7.21 -17.20
C PHE A 529 -6.30 -8.62 -17.81
N ASN A 530 -5.18 -9.24 -18.18
CA ASN A 530 -5.17 -10.61 -18.70
C ASN A 530 -5.30 -11.62 -17.55
N TYR A 531 -6.06 -12.69 -17.73
CA TYR A 531 -6.11 -13.77 -16.74
C TYR A 531 -6.08 -15.15 -17.42
N PRO A 532 -5.83 -16.25 -16.70
CA PRO A 532 -5.53 -17.56 -17.29
C PRO A 532 -6.56 -18.11 -18.29
N LYS A 533 -7.83 -17.67 -18.22
CA LYS A 533 -8.87 -18.09 -19.18
C LYS A 533 -8.92 -17.22 -20.46
N ARG A 534 -8.26 -16.05 -20.48
CA ARG A 534 -8.16 -15.15 -21.65
C ARG A 534 -6.72 -14.64 -21.80
N THR A 535 -5.83 -15.51 -22.29
CA THR A 535 -4.39 -15.27 -22.52
C THR A 535 -4.06 -14.48 -23.81
N LYS A 536 -5.06 -13.87 -24.45
CA LYS A 536 -4.92 -13.06 -25.67
C LYS A 536 -5.73 -11.76 -25.56
N GLY A 537 -5.62 -11.06 -24.43
CA GLY A 537 -6.21 -9.74 -24.25
C GLY A 537 -5.33 -8.61 -24.79
N LEU A 538 -5.86 -7.39 -24.68
CA LEU A 538 -5.18 -6.18 -25.15
C LEU A 538 -3.79 -5.95 -24.54
N PRO A 539 -3.50 -6.25 -23.26
CA PRO A 539 -2.15 -6.09 -22.72
C PRO A 539 -1.08 -6.82 -23.55
N ASP A 540 -1.30 -8.08 -23.91
CA ASP A 540 -0.34 -8.85 -24.71
C ASP A 540 -0.30 -8.40 -26.17
N ALA A 541 -1.47 -8.14 -26.77
CA ALA A 541 -1.59 -7.73 -28.17
C ALA A 541 -0.92 -6.37 -28.44
N LEU A 542 -0.94 -5.49 -27.45
CA LEU A 542 -0.29 -4.18 -27.47
C LEU A 542 1.12 -4.21 -26.85
N LYS A 543 1.59 -5.37 -26.35
CA LYS A 543 2.87 -5.50 -25.62
C LYS A 543 3.00 -4.54 -24.44
N GLY A 544 1.87 -4.25 -23.79
CA GLY A 544 1.77 -3.36 -22.63
C GLY A 544 1.92 -1.88 -22.95
N GLU A 545 1.96 -1.45 -24.22
CA GLU A 545 2.20 -0.06 -24.59
C GLU A 545 1.21 0.48 -25.63
N ILE A 546 0.99 1.79 -25.62
CA ILE A 546 0.22 2.51 -26.63
C ILE A 546 0.83 3.88 -26.90
N SER A 547 0.88 4.31 -28.16
CA SER A 547 1.37 5.64 -28.52
C SER A 547 0.28 6.70 -28.40
N LEU A 548 0.67 7.97 -28.20
CA LEU A 548 -0.26 9.10 -28.24
C LEU A 548 -0.98 9.20 -29.60
N SER A 549 -0.31 8.85 -30.71
CA SER A 549 -0.96 8.80 -32.02
C SER A 549 -2.07 7.74 -32.10
N GLN A 550 -1.85 6.56 -31.53
CA GLN A 550 -2.87 5.51 -31.47
C GLN A 550 -4.01 5.91 -30.56
N LEU A 551 -3.73 6.51 -29.40
CA LEU A 551 -4.76 7.07 -28.52
C LEU A 551 -5.59 8.13 -29.26
N LYS A 552 -4.95 9.04 -30.00
CA LYS A 552 -5.65 10.03 -30.82
C LYS A 552 -6.54 9.36 -31.87
N GLN A 553 -6.06 8.33 -32.56
CA GLN A 553 -6.85 7.58 -33.54
C GLN A 553 -8.06 6.88 -32.91
N LEU A 554 -7.90 6.23 -31.76
CA LEU A 554 -8.99 5.58 -31.03
C LEU A 554 -10.05 6.61 -30.60
N TYR A 555 -9.65 7.69 -29.92
CA TYR A 555 -10.59 8.69 -29.39
C TYR A 555 -11.17 9.63 -30.45
N THR A 556 -10.63 9.63 -31.68
CA THR A 556 -11.24 10.30 -32.84
C THR A 556 -12.14 9.38 -33.67
N GLY A 557 -12.22 8.09 -33.33
CA GLY A 557 -12.95 7.10 -34.11
C GLY A 557 -12.28 6.72 -35.44
N ALA A 558 -11.05 7.18 -35.69
CA ALA A 558 -10.26 6.76 -36.85
C ALA A 558 -9.83 5.28 -36.76
N VAL A 559 -9.84 4.72 -35.55
CA VAL A 559 -9.69 3.30 -35.27
C VAL A 559 -10.91 2.82 -34.50
N ASP A 560 -11.67 1.92 -35.11
CA ASP A 560 -12.91 1.33 -34.60
C ASP A 560 -12.80 -0.19 -34.39
N ASN A 561 -11.73 -0.81 -34.91
CA ASN A 561 -11.39 -2.21 -34.67
C ASN A 561 -9.91 -2.38 -34.31
N TRP A 562 -9.63 -3.22 -33.31
CA TRP A 562 -8.28 -3.43 -32.81
C TRP A 562 -7.30 -4.05 -33.82
N GLN A 563 -7.75 -4.66 -34.92
CA GLN A 563 -6.87 -5.20 -35.98
C GLN A 563 -6.10 -4.09 -36.71
N GLN A 564 -6.60 -2.86 -36.68
CA GLN A 564 -5.96 -1.73 -37.35
C GLN A 564 -4.64 -1.33 -36.64
N ILE A 565 -4.49 -1.65 -35.36
CA ILE A 565 -3.33 -1.26 -34.53
C ILE A 565 -2.75 -2.40 -33.67
N SER A 566 -3.35 -3.58 -33.69
CA SER A 566 -2.94 -4.79 -32.94
C SER A 566 -3.25 -6.05 -33.74
N SER A 567 -3.00 -7.24 -33.17
CA SER A 567 -3.31 -8.54 -33.80
C SER A 567 -4.72 -9.08 -33.50
N LEU A 568 -5.55 -8.37 -32.74
CA LEU A 568 -6.86 -8.85 -32.28
C LEU A 568 -8.02 -8.31 -33.10
N ASP A 569 -8.98 -9.19 -33.45
CA ASP A 569 -10.28 -8.84 -34.03
C ASP A 569 -11.29 -8.52 -32.95
N LEU A 570 -11.34 -7.26 -32.53
CA LEU A 570 -12.23 -6.79 -31.48
C LEU A 570 -12.75 -5.41 -31.85
N ASP A 571 -14.04 -5.19 -31.66
CA ASP A 571 -14.65 -3.87 -31.78
C ASP A 571 -14.14 -2.97 -30.65
N VAL A 572 -13.83 -1.72 -30.98
CA VAL A 572 -13.27 -0.75 -30.04
C VAL A 572 -14.38 -0.06 -29.27
N GLN A 573 -14.47 -0.37 -27.97
CA GLN A 573 -15.29 0.37 -27.03
C GLN A 573 -14.42 1.35 -26.23
N ARG A 574 -14.86 2.62 -26.16
CA ARG A 574 -14.07 3.72 -25.59
C ARG A 574 -14.78 4.28 -24.38
N TYR A 575 -14.03 4.44 -23.31
CA TYR A 575 -14.49 5.08 -22.10
C TYR A 575 -13.58 6.23 -21.70
N TRP A 576 -14.15 7.19 -20.99
CA TRP A 576 -13.38 8.19 -20.27
C TRP A 576 -14.10 8.53 -18.99
N VAL A 577 -13.34 9.05 -18.02
CA VAL A 577 -13.94 9.50 -16.77
C VAL A 577 -14.91 10.66 -16.99
N SER A 578 -16.02 10.65 -16.25
CA SER A 578 -17.03 11.70 -16.29
C SER A 578 -16.57 13.03 -15.68
N ASP A 579 -15.34 13.13 -15.17
CA ASP A 579 -14.75 14.40 -14.69
C ASP A 579 -14.37 15.28 -15.90
N PRO A 580 -15.07 16.41 -16.13
CA PRO A 580 -14.79 17.31 -17.24
C PRO A 580 -13.38 17.90 -17.18
N THR A 581 -12.75 17.98 -16.00
CA THR A 581 -11.38 18.48 -15.87
C THR A 581 -10.37 17.46 -16.38
N ALA A 582 -10.58 16.17 -16.10
CA ALA A 582 -9.75 15.11 -16.68
C ALA A 582 -9.92 15.06 -18.21
N GLN A 583 -11.12 15.28 -18.72
CA GLN A 583 -11.38 15.38 -20.16
C GLN A 583 -10.66 16.58 -20.78
N GLU A 584 -10.67 17.74 -20.10
CA GLU A 584 -9.93 18.94 -20.53
C GLU A 584 -8.42 18.66 -20.57
N ILE A 585 -7.85 18.10 -19.50
CA ILE A 585 -6.43 17.72 -19.44
C ILE A 585 -6.10 16.78 -20.60
N PHE A 586 -6.89 15.72 -20.80
CA PHE A 586 -6.66 14.74 -21.87
C PHE A 586 -6.65 15.42 -23.23
N THR A 587 -7.65 16.26 -23.49
CA THR A 587 -7.80 16.96 -24.76
C THR A 587 -6.62 17.90 -25.02
N GLN A 588 -6.23 18.72 -24.03
CA GLN A 588 -5.11 19.65 -24.14
C GLN A 588 -3.76 18.95 -24.35
N ARG A 589 -3.61 17.73 -23.85
CA ARG A 589 -2.38 16.93 -24.01
C ARG A 589 -2.33 16.15 -25.32
N LEU A 590 -3.49 15.75 -25.85
CA LEU A 590 -3.59 14.91 -27.03
C LEU A 590 -3.70 15.71 -28.34
N PHE A 591 -4.34 16.88 -28.30
CA PHE A 591 -4.64 17.70 -29.48
C PHE A 591 -3.85 19.01 -29.48
N GLN A 592 -3.42 19.45 -30.66
CA GLN A 592 -2.80 20.77 -30.80
C GLN A 592 -3.86 21.88 -30.68
N PRO A 593 -3.49 23.10 -30.22
CA PRO A 593 -4.41 24.23 -30.20
C PRO A 593 -5.03 24.48 -31.59
N GLY A 594 -6.34 24.29 -31.71
CA GLY A 594 -7.09 24.44 -32.96
C GLY A 594 -7.45 23.14 -33.69
N GLU A 595 -6.92 21.98 -33.27
CA GLU A 595 -7.47 20.68 -33.67
C GLU A 595 -8.75 20.43 -32.86
N MET A 596 -9.92 20.58 -33.50
CA MET A 596 -11.21 20.19 -32.92
C MET A 596 -11.62 18.80 -33.39
N LEU A 597 -12.15 18.00 -32.47
CA LEU A 597 -13.02 16.87 -32.79
C LEU A 597 -14.30 17.43 -33.43
N THR A 598 -14.46 17.26 -34.73
CA THR A 598 -15.69 17.63 -35.43
C THR A 598 -16.77 16.61 -35.10
N THR A 599 -17.80 17.01 -34.36
CA THR A 599 -19.07 16.28 -34.31
C THR A 599 -19.80 16.52 -35.63
N THR A 600 -20.13 15.45 -36.35
CA THR A 600 -21.06 15.51 -37.47
C THR A 600 -22.47 15.64 -36.93
N ASP A 601 -22.86 16.85 -36.53
CA ASP A 601 -24.24 17.31 -36.50
C ASP A 601 -24.25 18.80 -36.83
N ALA A 602 -24.29 19.08 -38.13
CA ALA A 602 -24.62 20.40 -38.64
C ALA A 602 -26.14 20.59 -38.55
N GLU A 603 -26.56 21.55 -37.72
CA GLU A 603 -27.54 22.61 -38.01
C GLU A 603 -28.35 22.98 -36.76
N SER A 604 -27.85 23.94 -35.98
CA SER A 604 -28.64 25.12 -35.57
C SER A 604 -27.87 26.06 -34.64
N SER A 605 -27.64 27.27 -35.18
CA SER A 605 -27.82 28.55 -34.50
C SER A 605 -26.76 29.07 -33.50
N THR A 606 -26.13 30.14 -33.98
CA THR A 606 -25.75 31.39 -33.28
C THR A 606 -24.48 31.42 -32.42
N SER A 607 -23.52 32.12 -32.99
CA SER A 607 -22.39 32.81 -32.37
C SER A 607 -22.76 33.51 -31.07
N THR A 608 -21.99 33.26 -30.00
CA THR A 608 -21.16 34.22 -29.25
C THR A 608 -20.56 33.51 -28.01
N SER A 609 -19.29 33.77 -27.72
CA SER A 609 -18.51 33.39 -26.52
C SER A 609 -17.76 32.06 -26.60
N SER A 610 -16.43 32.18 -26.60
CA SER A 610 -15.43 31.14 -26.43
C SER A 610 -15.56 30.45 -25.07
N THR A 611 -16.48 29.49 -25.01
CA THR A 611 -16.68 28.55 -23.90
C THR A 611 -16.22 27.18 -24.40
N SER A 612 -15.30 26.55 -23.66
CA SER A 612 -14.80 25.20 -23.96
C SER A 612 -15.99 24.24 -24.11
N THR A 613 -16.33 23.88 -25.34
CA THR A 613 -17.46 23.01 -25.64
C THR A 613 -17.00 21.59 -25.30
N PHE A 614 -17.56 21.00 -24.25
CA PHE A 614 -17.27 19.62 -23.87
C PHE A 614 -17.58 18.70 -25.04
N ILE A 615 -16.60 17.87 -25.40
CA ILE A 615 -16.65 16.95 -26.53
C ILE A 615 -17.64 15.83 -26.20
N THR A 616 -18.77 15.77 -26.89
CA THR A 616 -19.54 14.52 -27.02
C THR A 616 -19.05 13.80 -28.27
N THR A 617 -18.03 12.97 -28.12
CA THR A 617 -17.59 12.05 -29.19
C THR A 617 -18.61 10.93 -29.32
N ASP A 618 -19.18 10.75 -30.51
CA ASP A 618 -19.99 9.56 -30.81
C ASP A 618 -19.18 8.29 -30.51
N GLY A 619 -19.77 7.41 -29.70
CA GLY A 619 -19.16 6.14 -29.30
C GLY A 619 -18.07 6.21 -28.22
N VAL A 620 -18.02 7.28 -27.40
CA VAL A 620 -17.22 7.32 -26.17
C VAL A 620 -18.11 7.59 -24.96
N ASP A 621 -18.16 6.63 -24.04
CA ASP A 621 -19.04 6.71 -22.87
C ASP A 621 -18.34 7.37 -21.67
N ALA A 622 -18.92 8.48 -21.18
CA ALA A 622 -18.48 9.17 -19.96
C ALA A 622 -19.03 8.49 -18.71
N LEU A 623 -18.16 7.88 -17.91
CA LEU A 623 -18.55 7.11 -16.73
C LEU A 623 -17.75 7.53 -15.48
N PRO A 624 -18.34 7.46 -14.28
CA PRO A 624 -17.55 7.52 -13.04
C PRO A 624 -16.45 6.46 -13.06
N THR A 625 -15.26 6.76 -12.54
CA THR A 625 -14.07 5.88 -12.68
C THR A 625 -14.35 4.44 -12.28
N LEU A 626 -14.97 4.20 -11.13
CA LEU A 626 -15.29 2.83 -10.69
C LEU A 626 -16.26 2.11 -11.63
N MET A 627 -17.23 2.83 -12.22
CA MET A 627 -18.11 2.27 -13.25
C MET A 627 -17.32 1.96 -14.52
N MET A 628 -16.48 2.88 -14.99
CA MET A 628 -15.63 2.67 -16.15
C MET A 628 -14.77 1.40 -16.01
N LEU A 629 -14.11 1.22 -14.87
CA LEU A 629 -13.28 0.03 -14.62
C LEU A 629 -14.11 -1.26 -14.63
N ARG A 630 -15.36 -1.22 -14.15
CA ARG A 630 -16.29 -2.37 -14.20
C ARG A 630 -16.76 -2.67 -15.62
N TRP A 631 -17.06 -1.63 -16.41
CA TRP A 631 -17.48 -1.80 -17.80
C TRP A 631 -16.35 -2.32 -18.68
N ILE A 632 -15.12 -1.83 -18.51
CA ILE A 632 -13.93 -2.37 -19.19
C ILE A 632 -13.79 -3.87 -18.92
N LEU A 633 -13.99 -4.31 -17.68
CA LEU A 633 -14.00 -5.73 -17.34
C LEU A 633 -15.19 -6.48 -17.96
N GLN A 634 -16.38 -5.92 -17.91
CA GLN A 634 -17.58 -6.55 -18.44
C GLN A 634 -17.47 -6.76 -19.97
N ASP A 635 -16.95 -5.78 -20.69
CA ASP A 635 -16.68 -5.90 -22.12
C ASP A 635 -15.58 -6.91 -22.41
N PHE A 636 -14.61 -7.05 -21.49
CA PHE A 636 -13.62 -8.12 -21.57
C PHE A 636 -14.20 -9.53 -21.32
N GLU A 637 -15.38 -9.66 -20.73
CA GLU A 637 -16.09 -10.93 -20.72
C GLU A 637 -16.82 -11.19 -22.05
N ASN A 638 -17.03 -10.15 -22.85
CA ASN A 638 -17.51 -10.28 -24.22
C ASN A 638 -16.34 -10.56 -25.18
N THR A 639 -16.41 -11.65 -25.93
CA THR A 639 -15.33 -12.10 -26.82
C THR A 639 -15.14 -11.23 -28.06
N THR A 640 -16.05 -10.29 -28.32
CA THR A 640 -16.07 -9.43 -29.52
C THR A 640 -15.65 -7.98 -29.27
N ILE A 641 -15.52 -7.58 -28.00
CA ILE A 641 -15.25 -6.18 -27.63
C ILE A 641 -13.87 -6.08 -26.97
N GLY A 642 -13.15 -5.01 -27.30
CA GLY A 642 -11.92 -4.60 -26.64
C GLY A 642 -12.07 -3.17 -26.12
N SER A 643 -12.08 -3.02 -24.80
CA SER A 643 -12.34 -1.71 -24.18
C SER A 643 -11.08 -1.02 -23.72
N ILE A 644 -11.02 0.29 -23.94
CA ILE A 644 -9.98 1.19 -23.42
C ILE A 644 -10.62 2.36 -22.69
N GLY A 645 -10.08 2.70 -21.51
CA GLY A 645 -10.49 3.85 -20.71
C GLY A 645 -9.34 4.83 -20.46
N ILE A 646 -9.65 6.10 -20.23
CA ILE A 646 -8.71 7.07 -19.63
C ILE A 646 -9.17 7.41 -18.22
N ALA A 647 -8.31 7.20 -17.22
CA ALA A 647 -8.57 7.56 -15.82
C ALA A 647 -7.38 8.24 -15.13
N PRO A 648 -7.62 9.01 -14.05
CA PRO A 648 -6.56 9.48 -13.18
C PRO A 648 -5.78 8.32 -12.55
N LEU A 649 -4.45 8.42 -12.56
CA LEU A 649 -3.55 7.41 -11.99
C LEU A 649 -3.85 7.21 -10.50
N SER A 650 -4.09 8.29 -9.75
CA SER A 650 -4.47 8.21 -8.33
C SER A 650 -5.72 7.37 -8.04
N GLN A 651 -6.61 7.18 -9.02
CA GLN A 651 -7.82 6.35 -8.89
C GLN A 651 -7.67 4.94 -9.48
N VAL A 652 -6.66 4.73 -10.34
CA VAL A 652 -6.32 3.42 -10.91
C VAL A 652 -5.29 2.68 -10.04
N PHE A 653 -4.46 3.41 -9.29
CA PHE A 653 -3.45 2.82 -8.42
C PHE A 653 -4.08 1.85 -7.41
N GLY A 654 -3.53 0.62 -7.36
CA GLY A 654 -4.04 -0.46 -6.52
C GLY A 654 -5.33 -1.12 -7.03
N GLN A 655 -5.87 -0.76 -8.20
CA GLN A 655 -7.03 -1.43 -8.77
C GLN A 655 -6.65 -2.72 -9.48
N CYS A 656 -7.47 -3.76 -9.30
CA CYS A 656 -7.24 -5.10 -9.85
C CYS A 656 -7.93 -5.37 -11.19
N SER A 657 -8.81 -4.47 -11.59
CA SER A 657 -9.72 -4.67 -12.70
C SER A 657 -9.09 -4.35 -14.06
N VAL A 658 -7.96 -3.65 -14.09
CA VAL A 658 -7.40 -3.10 -15.31
C VAL A 658 -5.88 -3.14 -15.33
N TYR A 659 -5.34 -3.27 -16.53
CA TYR A 659 -3.95 -3.07 -16.84
C TYR A 659 -3.71 -1.63 -17.37
N PRO A 660 -2.80 -0.87 -16.76
CA PRO A 660 -2.39 0.45 -17.21
C PRO A 660 -1.34 0.35 -18.32
N LEU A 661 -1.63 0.87 -19.50
CA LEU A 661 -0.71 0.84 -20.64
C LEU A 661 0.40 1.89 -20.49
N ALA A 662 1.62 1.51 -20.84
CA ALA A 662 2.75 2.43 -20.99
C ALA A 662 2.53 3.34 -22.20
N LEU A 663 3.09 4.55 -22.17
CA LEU A 663 3.02 5.48 -23.29
C LEU A 663 4.32 5.43 -24.10
N ALA A 664 4.19 5.11 -25.39
CA ALA A 664 5.29 5.11 -26.33
C ALA A 664 5.36 6.44 -27.10
N GLU A 665 6.40 7.24 -26.85
CA GLU A 665 6.66 8.49 -27.56
C GLU A 665 8.12 8.57 -28.06
N LYS A 666 8.32 8.86 -29.36
CA LYS A 666 9.64 9.15 -29.96
C LYS A 666 10.77 8.17 -29.58
N ARG A 667 10.46 6.86 -29.58
CA ARG A 667 11.34 5.72 -29.22
C ARG A 667 11.58 5.51 -27.72
N GLN A 668 10.89 6.24 -26.85
CA GLN A 668 10.92 6.03 -25.42
C GLN A 668 9.54 5.55 -24.95
N THR A 669 9.51 4.39 -24.31
CA THR A 669 8.31 3.86 -23.65
C THR A 669 8.39 4.18 -22.17
N VAL A 670 7.37 4.83 -21.65
CA VAL A 670 7.31 5.28 -20.26
C VAL A 670 6.11 4.64 -19.59
N SER A 671 6.36 3.73 -18.65
CA SER A 671 5.30 3.10 -17.87
C SER A 671 4.86 4.02 -16.73
N PRO A 672 3.54 4.13 -16.47
CA PRO A 672 3.01 4.89 -15.34
C PRO A 672 3.34 4.25 -13.98
N PHE A 673 3.66 2.96 -13.96
CA PHE A 673 4.04 2.22 -12.76
C PHE A 673 5.39 1.53 -12.92
N VAL A 674 6.13 1.44 -11.82
CA VAL A 674 7.39 0.72 -11.71
C VAL A 674 7.34 -0.23 -10.52
N PHE A 675 7.97 -1.39 -10.64
CA PHE A 675 8.19 -2.27 -9.50
C PHE A 675 9.17 -1.65 -8.50
N THR A 676 9.24 -2.18 -7.28
CA THR A 676 10.20 -1.74 -6.23
C THR A 676 11.66 -1.83 -6.67
N ASN A 677 11.98 -2.71 -7.63
CA ASN A 677 13.31 -2.81 -8.25
C ASN A 677 13.57 -1.78 -9.37
N GLY A 678 12.64 -0.85 -9.60
CA GLY A 678 12.71 0.21 -10.62
C GLY A 678 12.36 -0.23 -12.04
N LYS A 679 12.06 -1.51 -12.29
CA LYS A 679 11.65 -1.98 -13.62
C LYS A 679 10.22 -1.55 -13.94
N ALA A 680 9.95 -1.28 -15.22
CA ALA A 680 8.60 -1.00 -15.70
C ALA A 680 7.67 -2.20 -15.48
N VAL A 681 6.41 -1.93 -15.17
CA VAL A 681 5.36 -2.95 -15.15
C VAL A 681 5.03 -3.39 -16.58
N GLY A 682 5.20 -4.69 -16.87
CA GLY A 682 4.86 -5.32 -18.14
C GLY A 682 3.57 -6.16 -18.06
N PRO A 683 3.02 -6.59 -19.21
CA PRO A 683 1.77 -7.34 -19.30
C PRO A 683 1.86 -8.76 -18.69
N GLU A 684 3.07 -9.32 -18.58
CA GLU A 684 3.34 -10.60 -17.91
C GLU A 684 3.25 -10.56 -16.37
N GLY A 685 3.16 -9.37 -15.76
CA GLY A 685 3.06 -9.21 -14.32
C GLY A 685 1.61 -9.14 -13.86
N ASP A 686 1.17 -10.12 -13.06
CA ASP A 686 -0.09 -10.02 -12.32
C ASP A 686 0.00 -8.90 -11.27
N LEU A 687 -0.63 -7.75 -11.57
CA LEU A 687 -0.67 -6.60 -10.69
C LEU A 687 -1.54 -6.81 -9.44
N CYS A 688 -2.41 -7.81 -9.43
CA CYS A 688 -3.20 -8.19 -8.26
C CYS A 688 -2.38 -9.01 -7.27
N ASP A 689 -1.70 -10.04 -7.76
CA ASP A 689 -0.86 -10.90 -6.91
C ASP A 689 0.39 -10.17 -6.39
N ARG A 690 0.71 -9.04 -7.01
CA ARG A 690 1.90 -8.22 -6.74
C ARG A 690 1.59 -6.86 -6.12
N LYS A 691 0.42 -6.69 -5.49
CA LYS A 691 0.09 -5.47 -4.74
C LYS A 691 1.15 -5.14 -3.69
N GLY A 692 1.50 -3.86 -3.60
CA GLY A 692 2.59 -3.38 -2.76
C GLY A 692 3.99 -3.53 -3.36
N SER A 693 4.16 -4.31 -4.44
CA SER A 693 5.47 -4.45 -5.12
C SER A 693 5.67 -3.48 -6.29
N TYR A 694 4.69 -2.63 -6.58
CA TYR A 694 4.77 -1.56 -7.59
C TYR A 694 4.24 -0.24 -7.04
N GLN A 695 4.71 0.84 -7.63
CA GLN A 695 4.40 2.21 -7.24
C GLN A 695 4.29 3.11 -8.49
N PRO A 696 3.64 4.28 -8.38
CA PRO A 696 3.68 5.29 -9.43
C PRO A 696 5.12 5.61 -9.83
N ASN A 697 5.36 5.79 -11.13
CA ASN A 697 6.66 6.21 -11.64
C ASN A 697 6.91 7.69 -11.32
N ALA A 698 7.22 7.97 -10.06
CA ALA A 698 7.29 9.32 -9.52
C ALA A 698 8.33 10.19 -10.22
N GLU A 699 9.42 9.62 -10.72
CA GLU A 699 10.42 10.35 -11.50
C GLU A 699 9.86 10.79 -12.86
N ALA A 700 9.25 9.87 -13.61
CA ALA A 700 8.68 10.19 -14.92
C ALA A 700 7.52 11.19 -14.84
N LEU A 701 6.71 11.10 -13.78
CA LEU A 701 5.57 11.97 -13.54
C LEU A 701 6.01 13.39 -13.15
N ARG A 702 6.97 13.53 -12.22
CA ARG A 702 7.49 14.84 -11.78
C ARG A 702 8.28 15.56 -12.87
N SER A 703 9.07 14.82 -13.64
CA SER A 703 9.89 15.38 -14.72
C SER A 703 9.10 15.71 -15.98
N GLY A 704 7.82 15.30 -16.04
CA GLY A 704 6.98 15.45 -17.24
C GLY A 704 7.39 14.54 -18.41
N ILE A 705 8.22 13.53 -18.15
CA ILE A 705 8.61 12.52 -19.15
C ILE A 705 7.41 11.64 -19.51
N TYR A 706 6.52 11.35 -18.56
CA TYR A 706 5.24 10.72 -18.88
C TYR A 706 4.29 11.75 -19.51
N PRO A 707 3.86 11.60 -20.78
CA PRO A 707 3.24 12.70 -21.54
C PRO A 707 1.92 13.24 -20.96
N LEU A 708 1.16 12.36 -20.30
CA LEU A 708 -0.14 12.70 -19.69
C LEU A 708 -0.02 13.10 -18.21
N ALA A 709 1.19 13.34 -17.70
CA ALA A 709 1.42 13.82 -16.35
C ALA A 709 1.16 15.33 -16.21
N TYR A 710 0.58 15.74 -15.09
CA TYR A 710 0.34 17.14 -14.76
C TYR A 710 0.59 17.43 -13.27
N PRO A 711 1.08 18.64 -12.94
CA PRO A 711 1.17 19.09 -11.56
C PRO A 711 -0.22 19.50 -11.06
N LEU A 712 -0.52 19.17 -9.81
CA LEU A 712 -1.60 19.78 -9.03
C LEU A 712 -1.00 20.92 -8.21
N ALA A 713 -1.60 22.10 -8.26
CA ALA A 713 -1.04 23.29 -7.63
C ALA A 713 -2.08 24.11 -6.87
N VAL A 714 -1.60 24.84 -5.87
CA VAL A 714 -2.34 25.94 -5.24
C VAL A 714 -2.03 27.21 -6.02
N ILE A 715 -3.06 27.84 -6.58
CA ILE A 715 -2.99 29.10 -7.31
C ILE A 715 -3.42 30.23 -6.39
N TYR A 716 -2.65 31.29 -6.31
CA TYR A 716 -2.93 32.43 -5.45
C TYR A 716 -2.41 33.75 -6.06
N PRO A 717 -2.93 34.91 -5.63
CA PRO A 717 -2.53 36.19 -6.19
C PRO A 717 -1.05 36.48 -5.98
N PHE A 718 -0.41 37.08 -6.97
CA PHE A 718 0.92 37.65 -6.85
C PHE A 718 0.81 39.12 -6.37
N ASP A 719 0.01 39.34 -5.32
CA ASP A 719 -0.31 40.64 -4.75
C ASP A 719 -0.13 40.60 -3.23
N ASN A 720 0.88 41.32 -2.73
CA ASN A 720 1.21 41.38 -1.31
C ASN A 720 0.22 42.23 -0.48
N SER A 721 -0.75 42.89 -1.11
CA SER A 721 -1.83 43.60 -0.41
C SER A 721 -2.94 42.66 0.08
N ARG A 722 -3.03 41.46 -0.50
CA ARG A 722 -4.00 40.42 -0.12
C ARG A 722 -3.43 39.49 0.96
N SER A 723 -4.31 38.74 1.62
CA SER A 723 -3.91 37.74 2.61
C SER A 723 -2.94 36.72 1.99
N PRO A 724 -1.83 36.35 2.67
CA PRO A 724 -0.89 35.35 2.18
C PRO A 724 -1.42 33.92 2.31
N ILE A 725 -2.71 33.73 2.63
CA ILE A 725 -3.33 32.42 2.91
C ILE A 725 -3.04 31.37 1.83
N GLY A 726 -3.12 31.73 0.54
CA GLY A 726 -2.89 30.76 -0.54
C GLY A 726 -1.47 30.20 -0.53
N LYS A 727 -0.47 31.09 -0.31
CA LYS A 727 0.93 30.68 -0.14
C LYS A 727 1.09 29.82 1.11
N LYS A 728 0.45 30.20 2.22
CA LYS A 728 0.52 29.48 3.49
C LYS A 728 -0.13 28.11 3.46
N VAL A 729 -1.29 27.97 2.82
CA VAL A 729 -1.90 26.67 2.55
C VAL A 729 -0.98 25.83 1.66
N ALA A 730 -0.32 26.41 0.66
CA ALA A 730 0.65 25.66 -0.13
C ALA A 730 1.86 25.18 0.69
N GLU A 731 2.39 26.01 1.60
CA GLU A 731 3.44 25.61 2.55
C GLU A 731 2.98 24.47 3.45
N LEU A 732 1.76 24.53 4.00
CA LEU A 732 1.15 23.47 4.80
C LEU A 732 0.98 22.16 4.01
N LEU A 733 0.56 22.26 2.75
CA LEU A 733 0.40 21.11 1.87
C LEU A 733 1.75 20.49 1.45
N LEU A 734 2.84 21.26 1.52
CA LEU A 734 4.21 20.83 1.25
C LEU A 734 4.93 20.29 2.49
N THR A 735 4.27 20.11 3.63
CA THR A 735 4.88 19.42 4.76
C THR A 735 4.94 17.91 4.53
N GLN A 736 5.85 17.23 5.22
CA GLN A 736 6.00 15.78 5.11
C GLN A 736 4.71 15.01 5.43
N GLU A 737 3.93 15.44 6.42
CA GLU A 737 2.65 14.83 6.79
C GLU A 737 1.62 14.95 5.65
N SER A 738 1.48 16.16 5.09
CA SER A 738 0.57 16.42 3.97
C SER A 738 0.97 15.65 2.72
N GLN A 739 2.27 15.58 2.42
CA GLN A 739 2.77 14.81 1.29
C GLN A 739 2.59 13.30 1.47
N THR A 740 2.75 12.79 2.71
CA THR A 740 2.49 11.39 3.04
C THR A 740 1.00 11.06 2.89
N TYR A 741 0.11 11.97 3.32
CA TYR A 741 -1.32 11.84 3.12
C TYR A 741 -1.67 11.76 1.63
N LEU A 742 -1.17 12.70 0.81
CA LEU A 742 -1.41 12.71 -0.64
C LEU A 742 -0.89 11.43 -1.31
N ARG A 743 0.30 10.96 -0.92
CA ARG A 743 0.88 9.70 -1.40
C ARG A 743 0.02 8.49 -1.07
N SER A 744 -0.51 8.42 0.16
CA SER A 744 -1.41 7.33 0.58
C SER A 744 -2.72 7.26 -0.22
N ARG A 745 -3.08 8.33 -0.92
CA ARG A 745 -4.26 8.44 -1.79
C ARG A 745 -3.93 8.31 -3.28
N GLY A 746 -2.74 7.81 -3.61
CA GLY A 746 -2.31 7.52 -4.99
C GLY A 746 -1.76 8.72 -5.76
N MET A 747 -1.67 9.90 -5.14
CA MET A 747 -0.98 11.05 -5.74
C MET A 747 0.54 10.87 -5.65
N VAL A 748 1.29 11.51 -6.55
CA VAL A 748 2.75 11.58 -6.46
C VAL A 748 3.14 12.84 -5.69
N SER A 749 4.00 12.68 -4.68
CA SER A 749 4.48 13.79 -3.86
C SER A 749 5.23 14.83 -4.70
N ALA A 750 5.16 16.10 -4.30
CA ALA A 750 5.82 17.22 -4.97
C ALA A 750 7.36 17.05 -5.01
N TYR A 751 7.92 16.39 -4.00
CA TYR A 751 9.34 16.10 -3.86
C TYR A 751 9.55 14.66 -3.38
N ALA A 752 10.79 14.17 -3.45
CA ALA A 752 11.15 12.87 -2.90
C ALA A 752 11.11 12.97 -1.37
N LEU A 753 10.19 12.24 -0.73
CA LEU A 753 10.12 12.21 0.73
C LEU A 753 11.41 11.57 1.25
N SER A 754 12.10 12.27 2.16
CA SER A 754 13.24 11.70 2.87
C SER A 754 12.72 10.76 3.94
N ASP A 755 13.26 9.55 3.97
CA ASP A 755 13.09 8.60 5.06
C ASP A 755 13.39 9.34 6.38
N ALA A 756 12.41 9.40 7.28
CA ALA A 756 12.58 10.09 8.56
C ALA A 756 13.72 9.41 9.35
N GLN A 757 14.69 10.23 9.80
CA GLN A 757 15.85 9.80 10.59
C GLN A 757 15.49 9.50 12.04
#